data_AF-A0A565BJL1-F1
#
_entry.id   AF-A0A565BJL1-F1
#
_cell.length_a   1.000
_cell.length_b   1.000
_cell.length_c   1.000
_cell.angle_alpha   90.00
_cell.angle_beta   90.00
_cell.angle_gamma   90.00
#
_symmetry.space_group_name_H-M   'P 1'
#
loop_
_entity.id
_entity.type
_entity.pdbx_description
1 polymer ?
#
loop_
_entity_poly.entity_id
_entity_poly.type
_entity_poly.pdbx_seq_one_letter_code
_entity_poly.pdbx_strand_id
1 'polypeptide(L)'
;MVKAYLRYEQASSFGVITSLDSNIAYDSTGKHILAPALETVGIWHVRQGIRTNTLTPSSSRTGPSLAVTSIASSASTLVAVGYADGSLRIWDCEKATCETTLNGHKGAVTALRYNKLGSMIASGSKDNDVILWDVVGETSLFRLRGHRDQVTDLVFLDSGKKLVTSSKDKFLRVWDLETQHCMQIVSGHHSEVWSVDADPEERYLVTGSADPELRFYAVKQNMSHGSLVSDSNGNGLVASGDHLTENKWEVLKPFGEIQRQTKDRVASVRYSNSGSLLACQMAGKTIEIFRVLDETEAKRKSKRRLRRKAKKSSKDGDASMTGNEDASNEVEEADSVPVLTVPDVFKLLQVIRAGRKISSFSFCPITPKDSLAALALSLNNNSLEFYTLKSSENEKTVTIEHQGHRSDVRSVALSDDNNLLMSTSHNEVKIWNPSTGSCLRTIGSGYGVSSLIVPKNKYGIVGTKSGVLEIIDLGSATKVEDVEAHGGTIWSIAPIPDDTGFVTVSADHEVKFWEYHVKKKRGQETKQLTVTNVRSMKMNDDVLAVAISPDAKHIAVALLDSTVKVFYMDSLKFYLSLYGHKLPVMCIDISSDGELIVTGSQDKNLKIWGLDFGDCHKSIFAHDDSVMGVKFVRNTHYLFSIGKDRLVKYWDADKFELLLTLGGHHAEIWCFAVSNRGDFLVTGSHDRSMRRWDRTEEPFFLEEEKEKRLEELFESEIDNAVENRHGPQEEIPEEGVAALAGKKTAETLSDTDSIIDALEVAEEEKNRVAAYEEEKTKANVPNLLPNAVMLGLSPSDFVLRAISKVRTNDLEQALLPLQFSDALKLFSYMENWSLIPEKVELVCRIATFLLQIHHNQLVTTPAARPVLSILRDILHTKVKEFKDTIGFNLAAMDHLKQLMASRSDAPFKDAKAKLMEIRSQQAKRAAERLKLIQNFVVVLLLDSTLLMACLVGTRRRNMMMGLFMSGLMVSESNFQTAFALTPSVFREYIDTFDGYSFKYPQNWIQVRGAGADIFFRDPIVLDENLSVEFSSPSSSKYTSLEDLGSPEEAGKKVLRQYLTEFMSTRLGVRRESNILNTSSKVADDGKLYYQVEVNIKSYANNNELAVMPQDRVARLEWDRRYLAVLGVENNRLYSLRLQTPEKVFQEEEKDLRRVMDSFRVEKI
;
A
#
# COMPACT_ATOMS: atom_id res chain seq x y z
N MET A 1 20.85 -38.73 -27.79
CA MET A 1 19.95 -37.58 -28.01
C MET A 1 19.35 -37.22 -26.68
N VAL A 2 19.28 -35.93 -26.33
CA VAL A 2 18.49 -35.48 -25.18
C VAL A 2 17.01 -35.58 -25.56
N LYS A 3 16.17 -36.12 -24.66
CA LYS A 3 14.71 -36.16 -24.85
C LYS A 3 14.17 -34.75 -24.59
N ALA A 4 13.77 -34.06 -25.65
CA ALA A 4 13.07 -32.77 -25.54
C ALA A 4 11.62 -32.98 -25.11
N TYR A 5 11.06 -32.01 -24.39
CA TYR A 5 9.67 -32.03 -23.92
C TYR A 5 8.94 -30.78 -24.43
N LEU A 6 7.63 -30.89 -24.64
CA LEU A 6 6.80 -29.75 -25.02
C LEU A 6 6.34 -28.97 -23.77
N ARG A 7 6.46 -27.66 -23.83
CA ARG A 7 6.09 -26.73 -22.77
C ARG A 7 4.56 -26.61 -22.62
N TYR A 8 4.08 -26.23 -21.43
CA TYR A 8 2.69 -25.84 -21.18
C TYR A 8 2.65 -24.42 -20.64
N GLU A 9 1.73 -23.59 -21.13
CA GLU A 9 1.62 -22.18 -20.73
C GLU A 9 0.15 -21.76 -20.50
N GLN A 10 -0.08 -20.69 -19.73
CA GLN A 10 -1.43 -20.23 -19.38
C GLN A 10 -2.11 -19.54 -20.58
N ALA A 11 -3.07 -20.24 -21.20
CA ALA A 11 -3.82 -19.71 -22.34
C ALA A 11 -4.99 -18.81 -21.91
N SER A 12 -5.65 -19.08 -20.77
CA SER A 12 -6.69 -18.19 -20.24
C SER A 12 -7.02 -18.41 -18.76
N SER A 13 -7.40 -17.32 -18.09
CA SER A 13 -8.01 -17.31 -16.75
C SER A 13 -9.45 -16.75 -16.83
N PHE A 14 -10.40 -17.46 -16.22
CA PHE A 14 -11.83 -17.12 -16.23
C PHE A 14 -12.55 -17.60 -14.96
N GLY A 15 -13.85 -17.30 -14.82
CA GLY A 15 -14.65 -17.66 -13.63
C GLY A 15 -14.63 -16.62 -12.50
N VAL A 16 -13.81 -15.57 -12.60
CA VAL A 16 -13.79 -14.44 -11.66
C VAL A 16 -14.34 -13.17 -12.33
N ILE A 17 -15.25 -12.50 -11.61
CA ILE A 17 -15.84 -11.20 -11.92
C ILE A 17 -15.28 -10.14 -10.98
N THR A 18 -15.12 -10.47 -9.69
CA THR A 18 -14.56 -9.58 -8.65
C THR A 18 -13.72 -10.36 -7.63
N SER A 19 -12.47 -9.95 -7.41
CA SER A 19 -11.65 -10.36 -6.25
C SER A 19 -12.21 -9.82 -4.92
N LEU A 20 -11.72 -10.38 -3.81
CA LEU A 20 -12.19 -10.06 -2.45
C LEU A 20 -11.52 -8.81 -1.87
N ASP A 21 -10.24 -8.64 -2.14
CA ASP A 21 -9.35 -7.77 -1.36
C ASP A 21 -9.04 -6.42 -2.04
N SER A 22 -9.62 -6.18 -3.22
CA SER A 22 -9.38 -4.99 -4.04
C SER A 22 -10.66 -4.18 -4.33
N ASN A 23 -10.47 -2.88 -4.56
CA ASN A 23 -11.55 -1.93 -4.80
C ASN A 23 -11.99 -1.88 -6.28
N ILE A 24 -13.15 -1.26 -6.52
CA ILE A 24 -13.70 -1.05 -7.86
C ILE A 24 -13.67 0.43 -8.24
N ALA A 25 -13.35 0.71 -9.50
CA ALA A 25 -13.51 2.02 -10.11
C ALA A 25 -14.53 1.97 -11.25
N TYR A 26 -15.30 3.05 -11.42
CA TYR A 26 -15.94 3.34 -12.70
C TYR A 26 -14.93 3.98 -13.65
N ASP A 27 -15.10 3.75 -14.96
CA ASP A 27 -14.50 4.60 -15.98
C ASP A 27 -15.16 6.00 -15.97
N SER A 28 -14.39 7.01 -16.39
CA SER A 28 -14.79 8.39 -16.68
C SER A 28 -16.19 8.54 -17.32
N THR A 29 -16.57 7.66 -18.25
CA THR A 29 -17.85 7.74 -18.98
C THR A 29 -19.04 7.18 -18.21
N GLY A 30 -18.81 6.49 -17.08
CA GLY A 30 -19.84 5.80 -16.28
C GLY A 30 -20.53 4.62 -16.96
N LYS A 31 -20.19 4.28 -18.21
CA LYS A 31 -20.75 3.13 -18.94
C LYS A 31 -20.07 1.81 -18.58
N HIS A 32 -18.77 1.88 -18.31
CA HIS A 32 -17.92 0.74 -18.00
C HIS A 32 -17.51 0.77 -16.52
N ILE A 33 -17.31 -0.42 -15.96
CA ILE A 33 -16.80 -0.61 -14.62
C ILE A 33 -15.56 -1.51 -14.65
N LEU A 34 -14.56 -1.13 -13.87
CA LEU A 34 -13.25 -1.74 -13.79
C LEU A 34 -13.24 -2.64 -12.56
N ALA A 35 -13.43 -3.94 -12.80
CA ALA A 35 -13.52 -4.94 -11.74
C ALA A 35 -12.23 -5.77 -11.69
N PRO A 36 -11.47 -5.75 -10.58
CA PRO A 36 -10.29 -6.60 -10.44
C PRO A 36 -10.72 -8.07 -10.39
N ALA A 37 -10.01 -8.90 -11.13
CA ALA A 37 -10.23 -10.33 -11.24
C ALA A 37 -8.88 -11.03 -11.07
N LEU A 38 -8.43 -11.05 -9.81
CA LEU A 38 -7.14 -11.58 -9.36
C LEU A 38 -5.96 -10.86 -10.05
N GLU A 39 -5.27 -11.50 -10.99
CA GLU A 39 -4.15 -10.93 -11.76
C GLU A 39 -4.57 -9.92 -12.84
N THR A 40 -5.85 -9.95 -13.23
CA THR A 40 -6.41 -9.17 -14.33
C THR A 40 -7.34 -8.07 -13.85
N VAL A 41 -7.67 -7.10 -14.71
CA VAL A 41 -8.82 -6.20 -14.51
C VAL A 41 -9.81 -6.38 -15.66
N GLY A 42 -11.02 -6.86 -15.34
CA GLY A 42 -12.10 -6.99 -16.30
C GLY A 42 -12.84 -5.66 -16.49
N ILE A 43 -12.99 -5.23 -17.74
CA ILE A 43 -13.80 -4.07 -18.10
C ILE A 43 -15.21 -4.58 -18.45
N TRP A 44 -16.23 -4.18 -17.68
CA TRP A 44 -17.61 -4.66 -17.84
C TRP A 44 -18.55 -3.53 -18.26
N HIS A 45 -19.37 -3.75 -19.29
CA HIS A 45 -20.40 -2.77 -19.69
C HIS A 45 -21.66 -2.91 -18.82
N VAL A 46 -21.91 -1.90 -17.98
CA VAL A 46 -22.86 -1.94 -16.84
C VAL A 46 -24.28 -2.35 -17.26
N ARG A 47 -24.77 -1.87 -18.42
CA ARG A 47 -26.15 -2.17 -18.88
C ARG A 47 -26.32 -3.52 -19.58
N GLN A 48 -25.22 -4.17 -19.97
CA GLN A 48 -25.26 -5.44 -20.73
C GLN A 48 -24.80 -6.63 -19.88
N GLY A 49 -23.99 -6.42 -18.84
CA GLY A 49 -23.40 -7.49 -18.04
C GLY A 49 -22.33 -8.30 -18.78
N ILE A 50 -21.80 -7.77 -19.89
CA ILE A 50 -20.78 -8.39 -20.74
C ILE A 50 -19.42 -7.76 -20.41
N ARG A 51 -18.39 -8.59 -20.24
CA ARG A 51 -16.98 -8.20 -20.21
C ARG A 51 -16.55 -7.80 -21.62
N THR A 52 -16.14 -6.54 -21.83
CA THR A 52 -15.70 -6.03 -23.13
C THR A 52 -14.23 -6.36 -23.36
N ASN A 53 -13.35 -5.84 -22.50
CA ASN A 53 -11.91 -6.06 -22.52
C ASN A 53 -11.45 -6.69 -21.19
N THR A 54 -10.26 -7.28 -21.19
CA THR A 54 -9.56 -7.68 -19.96
C THR A 54 -8.15 -7.10 -20.02
N LEU A 55 -7.76 -6.35 -19.00
CA LEU A 55 -6.38 -5.90 -18.81
C LEU A 55 -5.60 -7.08 -18.22
N THR A 56 -4.84 -7.77 -19.06
CA THR A 56 -3.97 -8.88 -18.70
C THR A 56 -2.51 -8.40 -18.75
N PRO A 57 -1.69 -8.62 -17.70
CA PRO A 57 -0.24 -8.51 -17.82
C PRO A 57 0.28 -9.19 -19.09
N SER A 58 1.22 -8.56 -19.79
CA SER A 58 2.06 -9.30 -20.73
C SER A 58 2.74 -10.43 -19.94
N SER A 59 2.83 -11.61 -20.55
CA SER A 59 3.37 -12.81 -19.92
C SER A 59 4.90 -12.75 -19.79
N SER A 60 5.38 -11.96 -18.82
CA SER A 60 6.78 -11.99 -18.40
C SER A 60 7.12 -13.38 -17.84
N ARG A 61 8.36 -13.82 -18.06
CA ARG A 61 8.80 -15.19 -17.81
C ARG A 61 8.69 -15.57 -16.33
N THR A 62 7.98 -16.67 -16.05
CA THR A 62 7.96 -17.51 -14.81
C THR A 62 7.76 -16.86 -13.44
N GLY A 63 7.73 -15.54 -13.30
CA GLY A 63 7.40 -14.88 -12.04
C GLY A 63 6.01 -15.27 -11.49
N PRO A 64 5.83 -15.32 -10.15
CA PRO A 64 4.55 -15.67 -9.56
C PRO A 64 3.48 -14.63 -9.93
N SER A 65 2.29 -15.10 -10.30
CA SER A 65 1.21 -14.18 -10.69
C SER A 65 0.81 -13.24 -9.54
N LEU A 66 0.74 -11.96 -9.85
CA LEU A 66 0.54 -10.87 -8.90
C LEU A 66 -0.93 -10.48 -8.83
N ALA A 67 -1.53 -10.58 -7.64
CA ALA A 67 -2.92 -10.16 -7.44
C ALA A 67 -3.04 -8.62 -7.43
N VAL A 68 -4.06 -8.10 -8.10
CA VAL A 68 -4.46 -6.68 -8.05
C VAL A 68 -5.09 -6.37 -6.70
N THR A 69 -4.49 -5.43 -5.97
CA THR A 69 -4.90 -5.00 -4.62
C THR A 69 -5.60 -3.64 -4.63
N SER A 70 -5.33 -2.76 -5.60
CA SER A 70 -6.04 -1.48 -5.73
C SER A 70 -6.17 -0.99 -7.18
N ILE A 71 -7.21 -0.18 -7.45
CA ILE A 71 -7.46 0.46 -8.75
C ILE A 71 -7.85 1.92 -8.52
N ALA A 72 -7.27 2.83 -9.30
CA ALA A 72 -7.77 4.19 -9.50
C ALA A 72 -7.99 4.46 -10.99
N SER A 73 -9.13 5.05 -11.35
CA SER A 73 -9.35 5.62 -12.69
C SER A 73 -9.05 7.11 -12.66
N SER A 74 -8.45 7.63 -13.74
CA SER A 74 -8.30 9.07 -13.95
C SER A 74 -9.55 9.67 -14.62
N ALA A 75 -9.48 10.95 -14.99
CA ALA A 75 -10.47 11.61 -15.85
C ALA A 75 -10.26 11.33 -17.36
N SER A 76 -9.18 10.65 -17.74
CA SER A 76 -8.91 10.17 -19.11
C SER A 76 -9.14 8.65 -19.21
N THR A 77 -8.69 8.03 -20.30
CA THR A 77 -8.76 6.56 -20.48
C THR A 77 -7.74 5.80 -19.61
N LEU A 78 -6.84 6.50 -18.93
CA LEU A 78 -5.76 5.92 -18.12
C LEU A 78 -6.25 5.47 -16.74
N VAL A 79 -5.82 4.27 -16.35
CA VAL A 79 -6.13 3.60 -15.08
C VAL A 79 -4.85 3.13 -14.42
N ALA A 80 -4.68 3.47 -13.15
CA ALA A 80 -3.60 2.97 -12.30
C ALA A 80 -4.07 1.72 -11.56
N VAL A 81 -3.29 0.64 -11.66
CA VAL A 81 -3.55 -0.66 -11.02
C VAL A 81 -2.37 -0.99 -10.11
N GLY A 82 -2.64 -1.21 -8.82
CA GLY A 82 -1.65 -1.59 -7.81
C GLY A 82 -1.71 -3.06 -7.47
N TYR A 83 -0.54 -3.66 -7.26
CA TYR A 83 -0.36 -5.10 -7.11
C TYR A 83 0.23 -5.49 -5.73
N ALA A 84 0.13 -6.78 -5.40
CA ALA A 84 0.51 -7.36 -4.12
C ALA A 84 2.04 -7.34 -3.82
N ASP A 85 2.89 -7.11 -4.82
CA ASP A 85 4.35 -6.99 -4.71
C ASP A 85 4.84 -5.55 -4.46
N GLY A 86 3.96 -4.56 -4.57
CA GLY A 86 4.29 -3.14 -4.55
C GLY A 86 4.49 -2.50 -5.93
N SER A 87 4.29 -3.24 -7.03
CA SER A 87 4.31 -2.66 -8.37
C SER A 87 3.01 -1.91 -8.68
N LEU A 88 3.14 -0.86 -9.49
CA LEU A 88 2.06 -0.09 -10.08
C LEU A 88 2.12 -0.23 -11.59
N ARG A 89 0.97 -0.32 -12.25
CA ARG A 89 0.89 -0.38 -13.71
C ARG A 89 -0.15 0.60 -14.22
N ILE A 90 0.21 1.41 -15.21
CA ILE A 90 -0.72 2.32 -15.88
C ILE A 90 -1.20 1.65 -17.16
N TRP A 91 -2.52 1.58 -17.31
CA TRP A 91 -3.20 0.93 -18.42
C TRP A 91 -4.07 1.91 -19.18
N ASP A 92 -4.07 1.83 -20.51
CA ASP A 92 -5.08 2.48 -21.33
C ASP A 92 -6.28 1.54 -21.54
N CYS A 93 -7.47 1.97 -21.12
CA CYS A 93 -8.71 1.20 -21.25
C CYS A 93 -9.09 0.87 -22.70
N GLU A 94 -8.75 1.74 -23.66
CA GLU A 94 -9.14 1.57 -25.06
C GLU A 94 -8.25 0.55 -25.78
N LYS A 95 -6.92 0.69 -25.65
CA LYS A 95 -5.94 -0.26 -26.21
C LYS A 95 -5.84 -1.58 -25.44
N ALA A 96 -6.23 -1.59 -24.16
CA ALA A 96 -5.98 -2.67 -23.20
C ALA A 96 -4.49 -3.02 -22.97
N THR A 97 -3.58 -2.11 -23.30
CA THR A 97 -2.13 -2.25 -23.12
C THR A 97 -1.66 -1.64 -21.81
N CYS A 98 -0.68 -2.28 -21.17
CA CYS A 98 0.13 -1.66 -20.13
C CYS A 98 1.05 -0.63 -20.81
N GLU A 99 0.94 0.64 -20.44
CA GLU A 99 1.83 1.68 -20.96
C GLU A 99 3.10 1.77 -20.11
N THR A 100 2.96 1.78 -18.77
CA THR A 100 4.11 1.89 -17.85
C THR A 100 4.00 0.98 -16.64
N THR A 101 5.16 0.62 -16.08
CA THR A 101 5.33 -0.10 -14.82
C THR A 101 6.17 0.76 -13.86
N LEU A 102 5.61 1.10 -12.70
CA LEU A 102 6.28 1.92 -11.67
C LEU A 102 6.61 1.04 -10.46
N ASN A 103 7.89 0.89 -10.13
CA ASN A 103 8.39 0.00 -9.09
C ASN A 103 8.99 0.82 -7.93
N GLY A 104 8.38 0.77 -6.75
CA GLY A 104 8.88 1.58 -5.62
C GLY A 104 8.40 1.20 -4.22
N HIS A 105 7.28 0.49 -4.08
CA HIS A 105 6.89 -0.07 -2.78
C HIS A 105 7.60 -1.40 -2.53
N LYS A 106 7.93 -1.68 -1.26
CA LYS A 106 8.46 -2.97 -0.80
C LYS A 106 7.31 -3.96 -0.52
N GLY A 107 6.12 -3.47 -0.17
CA GLY A 107 4.93 -4.28 0.12
C GLY A 107 3.71 -3.96 -0.77
N ALA A 108 2.65 -4.75 -0.60
CA ALA A 108 1.40 -4.63 -1.34
C ALA A 108 0.77 -3.22 -1.31
N VAL A 109 0.37 -2.70 -2.47
CA VAL A 109 -0.26 -1.38 -2.60
C VAL A 109 -1.69 -1.42 -2.05
N THR A 110 -1.97 -0.68 -0.99
CA THR A 110 -3.26 -0.66 -0.29
C THR A 110 -4.20 0.44 -0.80
N ALA A 111 -3.65 1.58 -1.23
CA ALA A 111 -4.44 2.74 -1.64
C ALA A 111 -3.84 3.43 -2.88
N LEU A 112 -4.70 3.87 -3.79
CA LEU A 112 -4.34 4.65 -4.97
C LEU A 112 -5.34 5.79 -5.19
N ARG A 113 -4.84 6.97 -5.56
CA ARG A 113 -5.63 8.09 -6.08
C ARG A 113 -4.87 8.85 -7.17
N TYR A 114 -5.61 9.35 -8.15
CA TYR A 114 -5.15 10.45 -9.00
C TYR A 114 -5.45 11.80 -8.35
N ASN A 115 -4.66 12.82 -8.71
CA ASN A 115 -5.03 14.23 -8.61
C ASN A 115 -6.26 14.53 -9.48
N LYS A 116 -7.07 15.57 -9.19
CA LYS A 116 -8.22 15.96 -10.06
C LYS A 116 -7.81 16.28 -11.52
N LEU A 117 -6.57 16.68 -11.76
CA LEU A 117 -6.00 16.91 -13.09
C LEU A 117 -5.51 15.63 -13.80
N GLY A 118 -5.39 14.51 -13.09
CA GLY A 118 -4.91 13.23 -13.64
C GLY A 118 -3.40 13.12 -13.89
N SER A 119 -2.62 14.21 -13.72
CA SER A 119 -1.17 14.24 -13.98
C SER A 119 -0.30 13.56 -12.91
N MET A 120 -0.84 13.34 -11.71
CA MET A 120 -0.10 12.80 -10.57
C MET A 120 -0.90 11.69 -9.88
N ILE A 121 -0.20 10.67 -9.39
CA ILE A 121 -0.75 9.56 -8.58
C ILE A 121 -0.12 9.61 -7.20
N ALA A 122 -0.92 9.41 -6.15
CA ALA A 122 -0.42 9.03 -4.83
C ALA A 122 -0.74 7.56 -4.58
N SER A 123 0.28 6.78 -4.20
CA SER A 123 0.18 5.39 -3.79
C SER A 123 0.55 5.22 -2.31
N GLY A 124 -0.20 4.36 -1.63
CA GLY A 124 0.02 4.00 -0.23
C GLY A 124 0.09 2.49 -0.12
N SER A 125 0.91 1.99 0.81
CA SER A 125 1.28 0.58 0.86
C SER A 125 1.25 -0.01 2.27
N LYS A 126 1.33 -1.33 2.30
CA LYS A 126 1.58 -2.14 3.50
C LYS A 126 3.01 -1.98 4.06
N ASP A 127 3.93 -1.35 3.33
CA ASP A 127 5.26 -0.97 3.83
C ASP A 127 5.30 0.36 4.61
N ASN A 128 4.13 0.95 4.89
CA ASN A 128 3.90 2.22 5.58
C ASN A 128 4.31 3.50 4.81
N ASP A 129 5.06 3.38 3.71
CA ASP A 129 5.46 4.54 2.91
C ASP A 129 4.30 5.00 2.00
N VAL A 130 4.31 6.29 1.66
CA VAL A 130 3.45 6.89 0.63
C VAL A 130 4.35 7.43 -0.48
N ILE A 131 4.12 7.01 -1.73
CA ILE A 131 4.92 7.46 -2.87
C ILE A 131 4.05 8.29 -3.81
N LEU A 132 4.59 9.42 -4.25
CA LEU A 132 4.01 10.30 -5.24
C LEU A 132 4.68 10.06 -6.60
N TRP A 133 3.88 9.94 -7.66
CA TRP A 133 4.34 9.63 -9.02
C TRP A 133 3.85 10.67 -10.02
N ASP A 134 4.68 10.97 -11.02
CA ASP A 134 4.30 11.72 -12.22
C ASP A 134 3.84 10.74 -13.32
N VAL A 135 2.65 10.98 -13.87
CA VAL A 135 2.06 10.14 -14.92
C VAL A 135 2.67 10.44 -16.30
N VAL A 136 3.19 11.65 -16.50
CA VAL A 136 3.73 12.14 -17.77
C VAL A 136 5.25 12.00 -17.81
N GLY A 137 5.93 12.25 -16.69
CA GLY A 137 7.37 11.99 -16.56
C GLY A 137 7.71 10.50 -16.46
N GLU A 138 6.72 9.66 -16.14
CA GLU A 138 6.90 8.22 -15.83
C GLU A 138 7.94 8.00 -14.73
N THR A 139 7.91 8.84 -13.69
CA THR A 139 8.83 8.78 -12.57
C THR A 139 8.09 8.72 -11.24
N SER A 140 8.79 8.20 -10.23
CA SER A 140 8.52 8.63 -8.88
C SER A 140 8.96 10.09 -8.69
N LEU A 141 8.34 10.79 -7.75
CA LEU A 141 8.73 12.13 -7.33
C LEU A 141 9.34 12.06 -5.93
N PHE A 142 8.54 11.64 -4.94
CA PHE A 142 8.89 11.68 -3.53
C PHE A 142 8.36 10.46 -2.77
N ARG A 143 9.19 9.85 -1.91
CA ARG A 143 8.77 8.87 -0.89
C ARG A 143 8.55 9.58 0.44
N LEU A 144 7.28 9.82 0.79
CA LEU A 144 6.85 10.43 2.05
C LEU A 144 6.86 9.36 3.16
N ARG A 145 7.88 9.42 4.03
CA ARG A 145 8.05 8.50 5.16
C ARG A 145 7.49 9.07 6.46
N GLY A 146 6.82 8.23 7.26
CA GLY A 146 6.48 8.57 8.65
C GLY A 146 5.31 7.82 9.29
N HIS A 147 4.45 7.15 8.53
CA HIS A 147 3.43 6.29 9.14
C HIS A 147 4.08 5.06 9.81
N ARG A 148 3.46 4.58 10.90
CA ARG A 148 4.03 3.50 11.74
C ARG A 148 3.39 2.12 11.52
N ASP A 149 2.30 2.07 10.78
CA ASP A 149 1.61 0.88 10.30
C ASP A 149 1.02 1.21 8.91
N GLN A 150 0.53 0.20 8.21
CA GLN A 150 0.14 0.28 6.81
C GLN A 150 -0.82 1.44 6.52
N VAL A 151 -0.56 2.12 5.40
CA VAL A 151 -1.46 3.14 4.86
C VAL A 151 -2.77 2.45 4.47
N THR A 152 -3.90 3.10 4.71
CA THR A 152 -5.24 2.55 4.43
C THR A 152 -5.97 3.29 3.32
N ASP A 153 -5.81 4.62 3.23
CA ASP A 153 -6.50 5.45 2.23
C ASP A 153 -5.83 6.82 2.09
N LEU A 154 -6.09 7.49 0.96
CA LEU A 154 -5.40 8.70 0.49
C LEU A 154 -6.39 9.70 -0.11
N VAL A 155 -6.12 11.00 0.03
CA VAL A 155 -6.89 12.11 -0.57
C VAL A 155 -5.98 13.29 -0.94
N PHE A 156 -6.09 13.81 -2.16
CA PHE A 156 -5.53 15.11 -2.55
C PHE A 156 -6.44 16.27 -2.14
N LEU A 157 -5.83 17.39 -1.72
CA LEU A 157 -6.46 18.69 -1.51
C LEU A 157 -5.78 19.70 -2.46
N ASP A 158 -6.40 19.93 -3.61
CA ASP A 158 -5.80 20.69 -4.71
C ASP A 158 -5.77 22.19 -4.43
N SER A 159 -6.69 22.71 -3.60
CA SER A 159 -6.74 24.13 -3.23
C SER A 159 -5.48 24.64 -2.51
N GLY A 160 -4.68 23.74 -1.95
CA GLY A 160 -3.42 24.07 -1.27
C GLY A 160 -2.24 23.17 -1.64
N LYS A 161 -2.34 22.32 -2.67
CA LYS A 161 -1.36 21.26 -3.01
C LYS A 161 -0.98 20.37 -1.83
N LYS A 162 -1.97 19.81 -1.13
CA LYS A 162 -1.75 19.00 0.09
C LYS A 162 -2.23 17.58 -0.12
N LEU A 163 -1.60 16.63 0.56
CA LEU A 163 -2.02 15.23 0.59
C LEU A 163 -2.46 14.90 2.02
N VAL A 164 -3.63 14.29 2.19
CA VAL A 164 -4.09 13.72 3.46
C VAL A 164 -4.03 12.20 3.37
N THR A 165 -3.39 11.59 4.35
CA THR A 165 -3.13 10.15 4.39
C THR A 165 -3.66 9.56 5.69
N SER A 166 -4.23 8.37 5.63
CA SER A 166 -4.71 7.63 6.81
C SER A 166 -4.00 6.28 6.94
N SER A 167 -3.83 5.82 8.18
CA SER A 167 -3.16 4.55 8.49
C SER A 167 -3.85 3.84 9.67
N LYS A 168 -3.57 2.54 9.79
CA LYS A 168 -3.85 1.77 11.00
C LYS A 168 -3.14 2.28 12.26
N ASP A 169 -2.09 3.09 12.13
CA ASP A 169 -1.44 3.78 13.24
C ASP A 169 -2.36 4.77 13.99
N LYS A 170 -3.60 4.94 13.50
CA LYS A 170 -4.73 5.73 14.05
C LYS A 170 -4.63 7.23 13.77
N PHE A 171 -3.55 7.67 13.15
CA PHE A 171 -3.34 9.09 12.82
C PHE A 171 -3.77 9.40 11.39
N LEU A 172 -4.15 10.65 11.17
CA LEU A 172 -4.12 11.26 9.84
C LEU A 172 -2.86 12.10 9.75
N ARG A 173 -2.15 12.06 8.61
CA ARG A 173 -1.05 12.98 8.32
C ARG A 173 -1.44 13.89 7.17
N VAL A 174 -1.12 15.18 7.30
CA VAL A 174 -1.29 16.19 6.25
C VAL A 174 0.09 16.62 5.76
N TRP A 175 0.39 16.30 4.52
CA TRP A 175 1.67 16.57 3.86
C TRP A 175 1.54 17.79 2.97
N ASP A 176 2.58 18.61 2.93
CA ASP A 176 2.73 19.65 1.91
C ASP A 176 3.50 19.08 0.73
N LEU A 177 2.99 19.24 -0.49
CA LEU A 177 3.67 18.75 -1.68
C LEU A 177 4.76 19.72 -2.17
N GLU A 178 4.80 20.96 -1.69
CA GLU A 178 5.86 21.92 -2.02
C GLU A 178 7.07 21.80 -1.09
N THR A 179 6.85 21.63 0.22
CA THR A 179 7.94 21.42 1.20
C THR A 179 8.26 19.95 1.46
N GLN A 180 7.46 19.03 0.92
CA GLN A 180 7.63 17.57 1.03
C GLN A 180 7.59 17.02 2.47
N HIS A 181 7.09 17.81 3.43
CA HIS A 181 7.07 17.50 4.86
C HIS A 181 5.65 17.32 5.42
N CYS A 182 5.54 16.58 6.53
CA CYS A 182 4.30 16.44 7.29
C CYS A 182 4.04 17.70 8.15
N MET A 183 3.04 18.52 7.78
CA MET A 183 2.68 19.74 8.53
C MET A 183 1.84 19.47 9.78
N GLN A 184 0.94 18.48 9.71
CA GLN A 184 -0.05 18.24 10.75
C GLN A 184 -0.28 16.74 10.93
N ILE A 185 -0.04 16.24 12.14
CA ILE A 185 -0.49 14.93 12.59
C ILE A 185 -1.79 15.14 13.37
N VAL A 186 -2.89 14.55 12.90
CA VAL A 186 -4.20 14.63 13.57
C VAL A 186 -4.43 13.35 14.37
N SER A 187 -4.41 13.49 15.69
CA SER A 187 -4.91 12.48 16.63
C SER A 187 -6.40 12.67 16.89
N GLY A 188 -7.08 11.59 17.31
CA GLY A 188 -8.51 11.65 17.69
C GLY A 188 -9.24 10.31 17.60
N HIS A 189 -8.80 9.39 16.73
CA HIS A 189 -9.33 8.03 16.67
C HIS A 189 -8.72 7.13 17.74
N HIS A 190 -9.55 6.30 18.38
CA HIS A 190 -9.08 5.37 19.43
C HIS A 190 -8.67 4.00 18.85
N SER A 191 -9.15 3.65 17.66
CA SER A 191 -8.73 2.50 16.85
C SER A 191 -8.33 2.91 15.42
N GLU A 192 -7.93 1.91 14.62
CA GLU A 192 -7.41 2.04 13.25
C GLU A 192 -8.31 2.89 12.34
N VAL A 193 -7.72 3.83 11.59
CA VAL A 193 -8.44 4.53 10.51
C VAL A 193 -8.36 3.68 9.24
N TRP A 194 -9.52 3.39 8.65
CA TRP A 194 -9.66 2.50 7.48
C TRP A 194 -9.95 3.23 6.18
N SER A 195 -10.49 4.46 6.22
CA SER A 195 -10.79 5.23 5.02
C SER A 195 -10.89 6.73 5.29
N VAL A 196 -10.52 7.54 4.30
CA VAL A 196 -10.64 9.00 4.29
C VAL A 196 -11.11 9.50 2.91
N ASP A 197 -12.01 10.48 2.90
CA ASP A 197 -12.45 11.14 1.67
C ASP A 197 -12.86 12.60 1.92
N ALA A 198 -12.71 13.47 0.92
CA ALA A 198 -13.07 14.88 0.99
C ALA A 198 -14.20 15.24 0.01
N ASP A 199 -15.01 16.22 0.42
CA ASP A 199 -15.96 16.90 -0.44
C ASP A 199 -15.22 17.53 -1.65
N PRO A 200 -15.68 17.41 -2.91
CA PRO A 200 -14.97 17.95 -4.08
C PRO A 200 -14.66 19.45 -4.01
N GLU A 201 -15.50 20.21 -3.29
CA GLU A 201 -15.36 21.64 -2.94
C GLU A 201 -14.33 21.90 -1.81
N GLU A 202 -13.70 20.86 -1.27
CA GLU A 202 -12.69 20.90 -0.20
C GLU A 202 -13.14 21.69 1.05
N ARG A 203 -14.40 21.50 1.45
CA ARG A 203 -14.97 22.08 2.69
C ARG A 203 -14.87 21.13 3.89
N TYR A 204 -15.18 19.86 3.65
CA TYR A 204 -15.28 18.82 4.68
C TYR A 204 -14.52 17.56 4.29
N LEU A 205 -13.77 17.01 5.23
CA LEU A 205 -13.09 15.72 5.14
C LEU A 205 -13.69 14.76 6.17
N VAL A 206 -13.93 13.51 5.77
CA VAL A 206 -14.59 12.48 6.59
C VAL A 206 -13.67 11.30 6.74
N THR A 207 -13.68 10.71 7.94
CA THR A 207 -12.86 9.53 8.25
C THR A 207 -13.70 8.38 8.80
N GLY A 208 -13.47 7.20 8.25
CA GLY A 208 -14.01 5.93 8.71
C GLY A 208 -12.98 5.17 9.51
N SER A 209 -13.35 4.79 10.74
CA SER A 209 -12.52 4.01 11.66
C SER A 209 -13.21 2.69 12.03
N ALA A 210 -12.55 1.83 12.81
CA ALA A 210 -13.24 0.79 13.55
C ALA A 210 -14.02 1.36 14.78
N ASP A 211 -13.78 2.62 15.15
CA ASP A 211 -14.60 3.39 16.10
C ASP A 211 -16.08 3.43 15.63
N PRO A 212 -17.09 3.43 16.54
CA PRO A 212 -18.51 3.47 16.16
C PRO A 212 -18.95 4.81 15.53
N GLU A 213 -18.09 5.82 15.57
CA GLU A 213 -18.35 7.19 15.15
C GLU A 213 -17.58 7.54 13.86
N LEU A 214 -18.25 8.27 12.97
CA LEU A 214 -17.61 8.95 11.84
C LEU A 214 -17.13 10.32 12.31
N ARG A 215 -15.83 10.62 12.12
CA ARG A 215 -15.25 11.93 12.43
C ARG A 215 -15.17 12.80 11.20
N PHE A 216 -15.60 14.04 11.35
CA PHE A 216 -15.66 15.06 10.32
C PHE A 216 -14.72 16.21 10.69
N TYR A 217 -13.96 16.66 9.70
CA TYR A 217 -13.02 17.77 9.80
C TYR A 217 -13.40 18.86 8.80
N ALA A 218 -13.30 20.12 9.20
CA ALA A 218 -13.38 21.26 8.30
C ALA A 218 -11.97 21.57 7.77
N VAL A 219 -11.86 21.77 6.46
CA VAL A 219 -10.59 22.10 5.80
C VAL A 219 -10.45 23.62 5.72
N LYS A 220 -9.30 24.18 6.14
CA LYS A 220 -8.99 25.60 5.89
C LYS A 220 -8.44 25.79 4.48
N GLN A 221 -9.13 26.56 3.65
CA GLN A 221 -8.58 27.03 2.38
C GLN A 221 -7.75 28.31 2.60
N ASN A 222 -6.46 28.24 2.31
CA ASN A 222 -5.55 29.39 2.39
C ASN A 222 -5.67 30.26 1.14
N MET A 223 -6.66 31.15 1.09
CA MET A 223 -6.87 32.08 -0.04
C MET A 223 -5.70 33.07 -0.21
N SER A 224 -4.84 32.80 -1.20
CA SER A 224 -3.65 33.60 -1.53
C SER A 224 -3.92 34.77 -2.48
N HIS A 225 -4.89 35.63 -2.16
CA HIS A 225 -5.01 36.97 -2.76
C HIS A 225 -5.55 38.00 -1.76
N GLY A 226 -4.85 39.13 -1.62
CA GLY A 226 -5.10 40.10 -0.55
C GLY A 226 -6.29 41.02 -0.78
N SER A 227 -7.16 41.12 0.23
CA SER A 227 -8.07 42.25 0.42
C SER A 227 -8.23 42.54 1.92
N LEU A 228 -7.32 43.34 2.47
CA LEU A 228 -7.43 43.85 3.83
C LEU A 228 -8.38 45.06 3.85
N VAL A 229 -9.65 44.83 4.16
CA VAL A 229 -10.57 45.89 4.57
C VAL A 229 -10.40 46.09 6.08
N SER A 230 -9.66 47.13 6.46
CA SER A 230 -9.46 47.51 7.86
C SER A 230 -10.57 48.44 8.33
N ASP A 231 -11.69 47.89 8.82
CA ASP A 231 -12.72 48.71 9.45
C ASP A 231 -12.26 49.24 10.82
N SER A 232 -12.27 50.55 10.95
CA SER A 232 -11.79 51.26 12.13
C SER A 232 -12.88 51.39 13.20
N ASN A 233 -12.66 50.84 14.39
CA ASN A 233 -13.08 51.47 15.65
C ASN A 233 -12.34 50.84 16.83
N GLY A 234 -11.56 51.65 17.56
CA GLY A 234 -10.93 51.24 18.81
C GLY A 234 -11.79 51.65 20.00
N ASN A 235 -12.18 50.68 20.84
CA ASN A 235 -12.49 50.92 22.25
C ASN A 235 -12.32 49.60 23.01
N GLY A 236 -11.42 49.59 24.00
CA GLY A 236 -11.12 48.40 24.79
C GLY A 236 -11.91 48.34 26.09
N LEU A 237 -12.53 47.20 26.36
CA LEU A 237 -13.02 46.80 27.69
C LEU A 237 -12.70 45.31 27.87
N VAL A 238 -12.07 44.96 29.00
CA VAL A 238 -11.46 43.63 29.21
C VAL A 238 -12.42 42.73 29.99
N ALA A 239 -12.78 41.58 29.42
CA ALA A 239 -13.45 40.50 30.14
C ALA A 239 -13.10 39.11 29.57
N SER A 240 -12.37 38.32 30.38
CA SER A 240 -12.37 36.85 30.43
C SER A 240 -12.19 36.08 29.12
N GLY A 241 -10.93 35.71 28.86
CA GLY A 241 -10.54 35.04 27.62
C GLY A 241 -11.01 33.61 27.42
N ASP A 242 -11.09 33.26 26.14
CA ASP A 242 -10.41 32.06 25.64
C ASP A 242 -9.99 32.29 24.17
N HIS A 243 -8.79 32.84 23.97
CA HIS A 243 -8.18 33.05 22.65
C HIS A 243 -6.79 32.43 22.61
N LEU A 244 -6.76 31.11 22.47
CA LEU A 244 -5.56 30.38 22.08
C LEU A 244 -5.12 30.84 20.68
N THR A 245 -3.80 30.96 20.50
CA THR A 245 -3.17 31.46 19.27
C THR A 245 -3.60 30.65 18.04
N GLU A 246 -4.08 31.33 16.99
CA GLU A 246 -4.46 30.64 15.75
C GLU A 246 -3.22 30.05 15.04
N ASN A 247 -3.04 28.74 15.20
CA ASN A 247 -1.94 28.00 14.59
C ASN A 247 -2.06 28.03 13.05
N LYS A 248 -1.18 28.82 12.42
CA LYS A 248 -1.02 28.97 10.95
C LYS A 248 -0.89 27.62 10.20
N TRP A 249 -0.39 26.59 10.89
CA TRP A 249 -0.05 25.28 10.35
C TRP A 249 -1.20 24.25 10.44
N GLU A 250 -2.27 24.53 11.18
CA GLU A 250 -3.43 23.64 11.29
C GLU A 250 -4.31 23.75 10.04
N VAL A 251 -4.33 22.72 9.20
CA VAL A 251 -5.12 22.65 7.95
C VAL A 251 -6.50 22.02 8.21
N LEU A 252 -6.54 20.97 9.03
CA LEU A 252 -7.76 20.26 9.43
C LEU A 252 -8.18 20.68 10.84
N LYS A 253 -9.34 21.33 10.96
CA LYS A 253 -10.02 21.60 12.25
C LYS A 253 -11.08 20.51 12.51
N PRO A 254 -11.19 19.91 13.71
CA PRO A 254 -12.28 18.97 14.00
C PRO A 254 -13.65 19.68 13.98
N PHE A 255 -14.59 19.16 13.19
CA PHE A 255 -15.94 19.72 13.01
C PHE A 255 -17.01 18.93 13.79
N GLY A 256 -16.72 17.68 14.16
CA GLY A 256 -17.50 16.87 15.08
C GLY A 256 -17.72 15.44 14.60
N GLU A 257 -18.71 14.76 15.20
CA GLU A 257 -18.84 13.30 15.14
C GLU A 257 -20.31 12.89 14.88
N ILE A 258 -20.51 11.75 14.21
CA ILE A 258 -21.82 11.10 14.05
C ILE A 258 -21.71 9.61 14.41
N GLN A 259 -22.55 9.16 15.35
CA GLN A 259 -22.72 7.73 15.67
C GLN A 259 -23.50 7.01 14.55
N ARG A 260 -22.95 5.88 14.08
CA ARG A 260 -23.53 5.03 13.02
C ARG A 260 -24.60 4.08 13.59
N GLN A 261 -25.45 3.50 12.73
CA GLN A 261 -26.49 2.55 13.19
C GLN A 261 -25.92 1.18 13.56
N THR A 262 -24.88 0.73 12.85
CA THR A 262 -24.17 -0.53 13.15
C THR A 262 -22.79 -0.27 13.72
N LYS A 263 -22.36 -1.08 14.68
CA LYS A 263 -21.05 -0.99 15.34
C LYS A 263 -19.90 -1.70 14.59
N ASP A 264 -20.17 -2.31 13.43
CA ASP A 264 -19.14 -2.90 12.57
C ASP A 264 -18.10 -1.84 12.13
N ARG A 265 -16.85 -2.24 11.89
CA ARG A 265 -15.83 -1.31 11.37
C ARG A 265 -16.24 -0.73 10.01
N VAL A 266 -15.86 0.52 9.74
CA VAL A 266 -15.98 1.09 8.40
C VAL A 266 -15.00 0.36 7.47
N ALA A 267 -15.42 0.11 6.23
CA ALA A 267 -14.59 -0.48 5.18
C ALA A 267 -14.15 0.57 4.15
N SER A 268 -15.05 1.45 3.73
CA SER A 268 -14.71 2.62 2.91
C SER A 268 -15.73 3.76 3.09
N VAL A 269 -15.27 4.99 2.88
CA VAL A 269 -16.09 6.22 2.85
C VAL A 269 -15.81 6.93 1.54
N ARG A 270 -16.85 7.31 0.78
CA ARG A 270 -16.69 8.09 -0.46
C ARG A 270 -17.78 9.13 -0.63
N TYR A 271 -17.43 10.29 -1.15
CA TYR A 271 -18.37 11.28 -1.69
C TYR A 271 -18.77 10.94 -3.12
N SER A 272 -19.94 11.44 -3.53
CA SER A 272 -20.29 11.58 -4.94
C SER A 272 -19.42 12.67 -5.59
N ASN A 273 -19.12 12.55 -6.88
CA ASN A 273 -18.39 13.56 -7.66
C ASN A 273 -19.05 14.96 -7.69
N SER A 274 -20.29 15.08 -7.21
CA SER A 274 -21.03 16.35 -7.07
C SER A 274 -21.07 16.91 -5.64
N GLY A 275 -20.37 16.30 -4.67
CA GLY A 275 -20.40 16.66 -3.24
C GLY A 275 -21.74 16.47 -2.51
N SER A 276 -22.84 16.24 -3.23
CA SER A 276 -24.20 16.19 -2.67
C SER A 276 -24.51 14.97 -1.80
N LEU A 277 -23.81 13.86 -2.01
CA LEU A 277 -23.96 12.60 -1.26
C LEU A 277 -22.61 12.11 -0.72
N LEU A 278 -22.70 11.44 0.42
CA LEU A 278 -21.61 10.76 1.13
C LEU A 278 -22.09 9.34 1.47
N ALA A 279 -21.36 8.32 1.06
CA ALA A 279 -21.64 6.92 1.38
C ALA A 279 -20.57 6.35 2.31
N CYS A 280 -21.00 5.61 3.32
CA CYS A 280 -20.16 4.89 4.28
C CYS A 280 -20.49 3.39 4.21
N GLN A 281 -19.56 2.58 3.70
CA GLN A 281 -19.65 1.12 3.71
C GLN A 281 -19.19 0.58 5.05
N MET A 282 -20.04 -0.22 5.70
CA MET A 282 -19.64 -1.02 6.85
C MET A 282 -19.11 -2.37 6.36
N ALA A 283 -18.18 -2.99 7.09
CA ALA A 283 -17.59 -4.28 6.71
C ALA A 283 -18.59 -5.46 6.65
N GLY A 284 -19.86 -5.26 7.02
CA GLY A 284 -20.96 -6.21 6.88
C GLY A 284 -21.62 -6.20 5.50
N LYS A 285 -22.95 -6.05 5.46
CA LYS A 285 -23.79 -6.09 4.25
C LYS A 285 -24.43 -4.73 3.89
N THR A 286 -23.95 -3.65 4.47
CA THR A 286 -24.70 -2.39 4.59
C THR A 286 -23.87 -1.17 4.19
N ILE A 287 -24.55 -0.19 3.59
CA ILE A 287 -23.99 1.13 3.29
C ILE A 287 -24.98 2.18 3.80
N GLU A 288 -24.51 3.09 4.66
CA GLU A 288 -25.24 4.28 5.10
C GLU A 288 -24.97 5.43 4.11
N ILE A 289 -26.03 6.03 3.56
CA ILE A 289 -25.93 7.15 2.61
C ILE A 289 -26.45 8.42 3.28
N PHE A 290 -25.55 9.38 3.45
CA PHE A 290 -25.83 10.71 3.95
C PHE A 290 -25.95 11.68 2.76
N ARG A 291 -26.94 12.57 2.83
CA ARG A 291 -27.00 13.76 1.98
C ARG A 291 -26.32 14.91 2.68
N VAL A 292 -25.45 15.60 1.95
CA VAL A 292 -24.89 16.90 2.32
C VAL A 292 -25.96 17.96 2.02
N LEU A 293 -26.16 18.89 2.96
CA LEU A 293 -27.10 20.00 2.81
C LEU A 293 -26.33 21.30 2.60
N ASP A 294 -26.79 22.11 1.65
CA ASP A 294 -26.21 23.42 1.36
C ASP A 294 -26.15 24.30 2.61
N GLU A 295 -25.19 25.23 2.66
CA GLU A 295 -25.03 26.12 3.81
C GLU A 295 -26.32 26.86 4.20
N THR A 296 -27.14 27.26 3.23
CA THR A 296 -28.42 27.94 3.45
C THR A 296 -29.45 27.03 4.12
N GLU A 297 -29.51 25.76 3.71
CA GLU A 297 -30.34 24.72 4.33
C GLU A 297 -29.82 24.36 5.74
N ALA A 298 -28.50 24.19 5.88
CA ALA A 298 -27.84 23.92 7.15
C ALA A 298 -28.04 25.07 8.15
N LYS A 299 -27.85 26.33 7.75
CA LYS A 299 -28.12 27.54 8.56
C LYS A 299 -29.61 27.67 8.92
N ARG A 300 -30.54 27.28 8.03
CA ARG A 300 -31.98 27.20 8.34
C ARG A 300 -32.29 26.08 9.36
N LYS A 301 -31.60 24.95 9.27
CA LYS A 301 -31.75 23.78 10.15
C LYS A 301 -31.15 24.04 11.54
N SER A 302 -29.99 24.69 11.63
CA SER A 302 -29.36 25.10 12.89
C SER A 302 -30.20 26.15 13.62
N LYS A 303 -30.69 27.20 12.92
CA LYS A 303 -31.67 28.16 13.50
C LYS A 303 -32.95 27.46 13.99
N ARG A 304 -33.46 26.42 13.28
CA ARG A 304 -34.61 25.61 13.72
C ARG A 304 -34.28 24.76 14.97
N ARG A 305 -33.06 24.24 15.10
CA ARG A 305 -32.60 23.50 16.28
C ARG A 305 -32.40 24.41 17.49
N LEU A 306 -31.78 25.58 17.32
CA LEU A 306 -31.61 26.58 18.37
C LEU A 306 -32.98 27.00 18.93
N ARG A 307 -33.96 27.30 18.06
CA ARG A 307 -35.36 27.56 18.46
C ARG A 307 -36.01 26.37 19.19
N ARG A 308 -35.67 25.12 18.86
CA ARG A 308 -36.12 23.93 19.62
C ARG A 308 -35.45 23.78 20.98
N LYS A 309 -34.14 24.07 21.10
CA LYS A 309 -33.41 24.02 22.38
C LYS A 309 -33.92 25.09 23.33
N ALA A 310 -34.08 26.33 22.85
CA ALA A 310 -34.70 27.43 23.59
C ALA A 310 -36.12 27.09 24.08
N LYS A 311 -36.97 26.52 23.20
CA LYS A 311 -38.32 26.05 23.57
C LYS A 311 -38.35 24.80 24.47
N LYS A 312 -37.21 24.13 24.72
CA LYS A 312 -37.11 23.09 25.74
C LYS A 312 -36.65 23.68 27.07
N SER A 313 -35.61 24.52 27.08
CA SER A 313 -35.17 25.22 28.30
C SER A 313 -36.26 26.12 28.89
N SER A 314 -37.10 26.75 28.05
CA SER A 314 -38.26 27.52 28.52
C SER A 314 -39.43 26.65 29.02
N LYS A 315 -39.34 25.32 28.92
CA LYS A 315 -40.39 24.37 29.35
C LYS A 315 -39.92 23.47 30.49
N ASP A 316 -38.62 23.17 30.55
CA ASP A 316 -37.99 22.52 31.70
C ASP A 316 -37.91 23.46 32.92
N GLY A 317 -38.08 24.78 32.74
CA GLY A 317 -38.14 25.80 33.82
C GLY A 317 -39.55 26.15 34.33
N ASP A 318 -40.61 25.60 33.73
CA ASP A 318 -42.02 26.02 33.95
C ASP A 318 -42.74 25.14 34.99
N ALA A 319 -41.99 24.61 35.96
CA ALA A 319 -42.45 23.63 36.96
C ALA A 319 -42.67 24.25 38.37
N SER A 320 -42.54 25.56 38.51
CA SER A 320 -42.74 26.26 39.79
C SER A 320 -43.32 27.67 39.62
N MET A 321 -44.44 27.91 40.31
CA MET A 321 -45.18 29.17 40.46
C MET A 321 -46.07 29.60 39.28
N THR A 322 -47.29 30.04 39.63
CA THR A 322 -48.38 30.46 38.73
C THR A 322 -48.55 31.98 38.73
N GLY A 323 -48.80 32.64 37.59
CA GLY A 323 -49.33 34.01 37.60
C GLY A 323 -49.31 34.81 36.29
N ASN A 324 -50.48 34.87 35.63
CA ASN A 324 -50.97 35.94 34.73
C ASN A 324 -50.24 36.25 33.40
N GLU A 325 -50.90 37.12 32.62
CA GLU A 325 -50.91 37.18 31.16
C GLU A 325 -50.01 38.28 30.55
N ASP A 326 -49.72 38.11 29.26
CA ASP A 326 -49.43 39.12 28.23
C ASP A 326 -48.52 40.32 28.58
N ALA A 327 -47.23 40.16 28.29
CA ALA A 327 -46.33 41.25 27.94
C ALA A 327 -45.61 40.94 26.62
N SER A 328 -45.90 41.70 25.56
CA SER A 328 -45.16 41.66 24.30
C SER A 328 -43.75 42.24 24.50
N ASN A 329 -42.72 41.45 24.20
CA ASN A 329 -41.36 41.97 24.02
C ASN A 329 -40.77 41.42 22.73
N GLU A 330 -40.29 42.34 21.89
CA GLU A 330 -39.53 42.03 20.69
C GLU A 330 -38.14 41.55 21.13
N VAL A 331 -37.74 40.34 20.70
CA VAL A 331 -36.38 39.86 20.94
C VAL A 331 -35.50 40.44 19.84
N GLU A 332 -34.67 41.42 20.19
CA GLU A 332 -33.67 42.01 19.30
C GLU A 332 -32.83 40.93 18.62
N GLU A 333 -32.59 41.05 17.31
CA GLU A 333 -31.77 40.09 16.57
C GLU A 333 -30.28 40.30 16.88
N ALA A 334 -29.84 39.75 18.01
CA ALA A 334 -28.43 39.57 18.31
C ALA A 334 -27.79 38.65 17.25
N ASP A 335 -27.10 39.26 16.28
CA ASP A 335 -26.69 38.62 15.01
C ASP A 335 -25.45 37.72 15.16
N SER A 336 -25.51 36.79 16.12
CA SER A 336 -24.51 35.74 16.30
C SER A 336 -24.63 34.71 15.18
N VAL A 337 -23.58 34.56 14.38
CA VAL A 337 -23.51 33.56 13.31
C VAL A 337 -23.70 32.16 13.91
N PRO A 338 -24.74 31.39 13.52
CA PRO A 338 -25.05 30.14 14.18
C PRO A 338 -24.03 29.07 13.82
N VAL A 339 -23.19 28.69 14.79
CA VAL A 339 -22.18 27.62 14.66
C VAL A 339 -22.85 26.36 14.10
N LEU A 340 -22.44 25.99 12.88
CA LEU A 340 -22.88 24.76 12.24
C LEU A 340 -22.24 23.57 12.92
N THR A 341 -22.97 22.46 12.94
CA THR A 341 -22.50 21.18 13.50
C THR A 341 -22.82 20.07 12.51
N VAL A 342 -22.04 18.98 12.52
CA VAL A 342 -22.21 17.84 11.61
C VAL A 342 -23.67 17.41 11.35
N PRO A 343 -24.53 17.13 12.36
CA PRO A 343 -25.91 16.69 12.10
C PRO A 343 -26.84 17.76 11.51
N ASP A 344 -26.42 19.02 11.39
CA ASP A 344 -27.14 20.03 10.59
C ASP A 344 -26.75 19.95 9.11
N VAL A 345 -25.48 19.72 8.78
CA VAL A 345 -24.97 19.61 7.40
C VAL A 345 -25.28 18.24 6.81
N PHE A 346 -24.91 17.16 7.51
CA PHE A 346 -25.09 15.79 7.06
C PHE A 346 -26.42 15.24 7.57
N LYS A 347 -27.20 14.62 6.68
CA LYS A 347 -28.47 13.97 7.01
C LYS A 347 -28.49 12.58 6.39
N LEU A 348 -28.61 11.53 7.21
CA LEU A 348 -28.87 10.17 6.71
C LEU A 348 -30.13 10.20 5.82
N LEU A 349 -29.98 9.72 4.59
CA LEU A 349 -31.03 9.64 3.58
C LEU A 349 -31.57 8.21 3.51
N GLN A 350 -30.69 7.22 3.38
CA GLN A 350 -31.08 5.81 3.27
C GLN A 350 -29.96 4.86 3.68
N VAL A 351 -30.31 3.58 3.93
CA VAL A 351 -29.36 2.49 4.14
C VAL A 351 -29.60 1.45 3.03
N ILE A 352 -28.57 1.12 2.25
CA ILE A 352 -28.59 -0.05 1.35
C ILE A 352 -28.26 -1.29 2.18
N ARG A 353 -28.96 -2.40 1.91
CA ARG A 353 -28.60 -3.73 2.41
C ARG A 353 -28.46 -4.71 1.24
N ALA A 354 -27.22 -5.13 0.99
CA ALA A 354 -26.89 -6.09 -0.06
C ALA A 354 -27.22 -7.54 0.34
N GLY A 355 -27.26 -8.44 -0.64
CA GLY A 355 -27.54 -9.87 -0.40
C GLY A 355 -26.45 -10.55 0.44
N ARG A 356 -25.18 -10.22 0.22
CA ARG A 356 -24.02 -10.76 0.96
C ARG A 356 -23.10 -9.64 1.47
N LYS A 357 -21.91 -10.01 1.97
CA LYS A 357 -20.93 -9.07 2.51
C LYS A 357 -20.35 -8.25 1.36
N ILE A 358 -20.27 -6.93 1.52
CA ILE A 358 -19.75 -6.03 0.48
C ILE A 358 -18.22 -5.96 0.65
N SER A 359 -17.44 -6.15 -0.41
CA SER A 359 -15.98 -5.91 -0.38
C SER A 359 -15.68 -4.44 -0.69
N SER A 360 -16.20 -3.89 -1.79
CA SER A 360 -16.02 -2.49 -2.16
C SER A 360 -17.29 -1.88 -2.77
N PHE A 361 -17.32 -0.55 -2.87
CA PHE A 361 -18.33 0.17 -3.65
C PHE A 361 -17.70 1.33 -4.44
N SER A 362 -18.40 1.78 -5.47
CA SER A 362 -18.01 2.93 -6.30
C SER A 362 -19.24 3.74 -6.72
N PHE A 363 -19.10 5.07 -6.81
CA PHE A 363 -20.11 5.97 -7.37
C PHE A 363 -19.92 6.10 -8.88
N CYS A 364 -21.02 6.08 -9.63
CA CYS A 364 -21.00 6.42 -11.06
C CYS A 364 -20.69 7.92 -11.24
N PRO A 365 -19.69 8.33 -12.05
CA PRO A 365 -19.36 9.74 -12.28
C PRO A 365 -20.50 10.56 -12.89
N ILE A 366 -21.33 9.93 -13.72
CA ILE A 366 -22.50 10.54 -14.35
C ILE A 366 -23.76 10.19 -13.56
N THR A 367 -24.51 11.19 -13.10
CA THR A 367 -25.84 10.99 -12.52
C THR A 367 -26.90 10.76 -13.62
N PRO A 368 -27.65 9.64 -13.61
CA PRO A 368 -28.78 9.47 -14.51
C PRO A 368 -29.85 10.51 -14.23
N LYS A 369 -30.47 11.06 -15.28
CA LYS A 369 -31.64 11.94 -15.16
C LYS A 369 -32.73 11.24 -14.32
N ASP A 370 -33.39 12.02 -13.47
CA ASP A 370 -34.38 11.58 -12.48
C ASP A 370 -33.87 10.67 -11.33
N SER A 371 -32.55 10.59 -11.12
CA SER A 371 -31.93 9.91 -9.97
C SER A 371 -30.88 10.79 -9.26
N LEU A 372 -30.65 10.54 -7.97
CA LEU A 372 -29.68 11.29 -7.15
C LEU A 372 -28.24 10.84 -7.40
N ALA A 373 -28.02 9.52 -7.49
CA ALA A 373 -26.78 8.90 -7.96
C ALA A 373 -27.01 7.43 -8.33
N ALA A 374 -26.04 6.84 -9.03
CA ALA A 374 -25.91 5.39 -9.19
C ALA A 374 -24.67 4.88 -8.45
N LEU A 375 -24.78 3.67 -7.91
CA LEU A 375 -23.77 2.97 -7.13
C LEU A 375 -23.55 1.56 -7.71
N ALA A 376 -22.30 1.10 -7.66
CA ALA A 376 -21.93 -0.29 -7.90
C ALA A 376 -21.28 -0.89 -6.65
N LEU A 377 -21.63 -2.13 -6.33
CA LEU A 377 -21.10 -2.90 -5.19
C LEU A 377 -20.42 -4.17 -5.69
N SER A 378 -19.23 -4.50 -5.19
CA SER A 378 -18.72 -5.87 -5.21
C SER A 378 -19.20 -6.62 -3.97
N LEU A 379 -19.69 -7.85 -4.18
CA LEU A 379 -19.98 -8.77 -3.09
C LEU A 379 -18.91 -9.85 -2.96
N ASN A 380 -18.74 -10.33 -1.74
CA ASN A 380 -17.78 -11.39 -1.41
C ASN A 380 -18.06 -12.75 -2.08
N ASN A 381 -19.14 -12.89 -2.85
CA ASN A 381 -19.51 -14.05 -3.65
C ASN A 381 -19.33 -13.83 -5.16
N ASN A 382 -18.34 -13.03 -5.58
CA ASN A 382 -17.92 -12.93 -6.99
C ASN A 382 -19.02 -12.35 -7.91
N SER A 383 -19.66 -11.27 -7.47
CA SER A 383 -20.81 -10.67 -8.17
C SER A 383 -20.87 -9.15 -8.00
N LEU A 384 -21.28 -8.46 -9.06
CA LEU A 384 -21.53 -7.03 -9.08
C LEU A 384 -23.03 -6.73 -8.94
N GLU A 385 -23.41 -5.87 -8.00
CA GLU A 385 -24.77 -5.33 -7.87
C GLU A 385 -24.81 -3.83 -8.19
N PHE A 386 -25.76 -3.39 -9.02
CA PHE A 386 -25.96 -1.97 -9.34
C PHE A 386 -27.25 -1.42 -8.73
N TYR A 387 -27.16 -0.23 -8.13
CA TYR A 387 -28.25 0.45 -7.44
C TYR A 387 -28.40 1.88 -7.95
N THR A 388 -29.63 2.31 -8.22
CA THR A 388 -29.98 3.72 -8.50
C THR A 388 -30.77 4.31 -7.35
N LEU A 389 -30.26 5.40 -6.79
CA LEU A 389 -30.85 6.12 -5.66
C LEU A 389 -31.90 7.11 -6.17
N LYS A 390 -33.16 6.94 -5.74
CA LYS A 390 -34.20 7.97 -5.88
C LYS A 390 -34.47 8.59 -4.50
N SER A 391 -35.19 9.71 -4.45
CA SER A 391 -35.41 10.43 -3.18
C SER A 391 -36.40 9.74 -2.21
N SER A 392 -36.93 8.57 -2.58
CA SER A 392 -37.93 7.80 -1.82
C SER A 392 -37.59 6.31 -1.68
N GLU A 393 -37.06 5.69 -2.73
CA GLU A 393 -36.78 4.24 -2.79
C GLU A 393 -35.48 3.96 -3.55
N ASN A 394 -34.93 2.75 -3.33
CA ASN A 394 -33.73 2.26 -3.99
C ASN A 394 -34.07 1.16 -4.98
N GLU A 395 -33.79 1.38 -6.26
CA GLU A 395 -33.96 0.39 -7.32
C GLU A 395 -32.64 -0.35 -7.58
N LYS A 396 -32.67 -1.67 -7.49
CA LYS A 396 -31.56 -2.54 -7.91
C LYS A 396 -31.74 -2.83 -9.41
N THR A 397 -30.82 -2.37 -10.24
CA THR A 397 -31.01 -2.29 -11.70
C THR A 397 -30.43 -3.48 -12.46
N VAL A 398 -29.20 -3.89 -12.14
CA VAL A 398 -28.48 -4.97 -12.84
C VAL A 398 -27.66 -5.80 -11.82
N THR A 399 -27.48 -7.08 -12.13
CA THR A 399 -26.57 -8.01 -11.44
C THR A 399 -25.68 -8.73 -12.44
N ILE A 400 -24.35 -8.71 -12.25
CA ILE A 400 -23.43 -9.50 -13.07
C ILE A 400 -22.95 -10.69 -12.25
N GLU A 401 -23.48 -11.87 -12.62
CA GLU A 401 -23.29 -13.13 -11.89
C GLU A 401 -23.04 -14.34 -12.83
N HIS A 402 -23.31 -14.20 -14.13
CA HIS A 402 -23.33 -15.34 -15.05
C HIS A 402 -21.93 -15.94 -15.27
N GLN A 403 -20.93 -15.09 -15.52
CA GLN A 403 -19.56 -15.47 -15.91
C GLN A 403 -18.64 -15.90 -14.76
N GLY A 404 -19.15 -16.10 -13.53
CA GLY A 404 -18.31 -16.52 -12.39
C GLY A 404 -19.03 -17.40 -11.38
N HIS A 405 -18.30 -18.26 -10.66
CA HIS A 405 -18.88 -19.09 -9.58
C HIS A 405 -19.00 -18.30 -8.28
N ARG A 406 -20.10 -18.51 -7.53
CA ARG A 406 -20.36 -17.79 -6.26
C ARG A 406 -19.57 -18.33 -5.05
N SER A 407 -19.10 -19.56 -5.11
CA SER A 407 -18.16 -20.17 -4.16
C SER A 407 -16.90 -20.68 -4.88
N ASP A 408 -16.00 -21.32 -4.14
CA ASP A 408 -14.92 -22.14 -4.69
C ASP A 408 -15.43 -23.27 -5.59
N VAL A 409 -14.57 -23.67 -6.53
CA VAL A 409 -14.84 -24.75 -7.50
C VAL A 409 -14.33 -26.06 -6.92
N ARG A 410 -15.23 -27.03 -6.75
CA ARG A 410 -14.94 -28.31 -6.07
C ARG A 410 -14.58 -29.44 -7.02
N SER A 411 -15.19 -29.47 -8.21
CA SER A 411 -14.89 -30.45 -9.26
C SER A 411 -15.00 -29.82 -10.65
N VAL A 412 -14.24 -30.38 -11.59
CA VAL A 412 -14.16 -29.98 -13.00
C VAL A 412 -14.11 -31.26 -13.84
N ALA A 413 -14.99 -31.35 -14.84
CA ALA A 413 -15.05 -32.43 -15.82
C ALA A 413 -15.03 -31.86 -17.25
N LEU A 414 -14.25 -32.47 -18.13
CA LEU A 414 -14.24 -32.19 -19.57
C LEU A 414 -15.12 -33.21 -20.31
N SER A 415 -15.79 -32.76 -21.36
CA SER A 415 -16.44 -33.62 -22.36
C SER A 415 -15.41 -34.39 -23.17
N ASP A 416 -15.74 -35.57 -23.71
CA ASP A 416 -14.79 -36.33 -24.52
C ASP A 416 -14.34 -35.62 -25.81
N ASP A 417 -15.20 -34.74 -26.36
CA ASP A 417 -14.89 -33.89 -27.52
C ASP A 417 -14.04 -32.66 -27.14
N ASN A 418 -13.72 -32.47 -25.85
CA ASN A 418 -13.10 -31.29 -25.23
C ASN A 418 -13.82 -29.93 -25.47
N ASN A 419 -15.02 -29.93 -26.05
CA ASN A 419 -15.80 -28.73 -26.38
C ASN A 419 -16.63 -28.16 -25.22
N LEU A 420 -16.92 -28.96 -24.20
CA LEU A 420 -17.69 -28.54 -23.01
C LEU A 420 -16.90 -28.84 -21.74
N LEU A 421 -16.91 -27.87 -20.84
CA LEU A 421 -16.36 -27.97 -19.49
C LEU A 421 -17.51 -27.84 -18.50
N MET A 422 -17.72 -28.83 -17.64
CA MET A 422 -18.65 -28.73 -16.50
C MET A 422 -17.84 -28.50 -15.23
N SER A 423 -18.23 -27.49 -14.44
CA SER A 423 -17.60 -27.24 -13.13
C SER A 423 -18.63 -27.01 -12.03
N THR A 424 -18.40 -27.62 -10.86
CA THR A 424 -19.34 -27.68 -9.75
C THR A 424 -18.86 -26.87 -8.55
N SER A 425 -19.81 -26.21 -7.90
CA SER A 425 -19.61 -25.40 -6.69
C SER A 425 -20.61 -25.80 -5.60
N HIS A 426 -20.68 -25.06 -4.49
CA HIS A 426 -21.55 -25.40 -3.35
C HIS A 426 -23.06 -25.28 -3.61
N ASN A 427 -23.47 -24.61 -4.68
CA ASN A 427 -24.88 -24.38 -5.02
C ASN A 427 -25.16 -24.31 -6.55
N GLU A 428 -24.11 -24.26 -7.37
CA GLU A 428 -24.22 -24.00 -8.81
C GLU A 428 -23.31 -24.92 -9.61
N VAL A 429 -23.85 -25.49 -10.67
CA VAL A 429 -23.12 -26.18 -11.72
C VAL A 429 -23.12 -25.28 -12.95
N LYS A 430 -21.94 -25.02 -13.51
CA LYS A 430 -21.79 -24.16 -14.69
C LYS A 430 -21.15 -24.92 -15.83
N ILE A 431 -21.70 -24.74 -17.03
CA ILE A 431 -21.17 -25.29 -18.28
C ILE A 431 -20.49 -24.16 -19.03
N TRP A 432 -19.28 -24.41 -19.51
CA TRP A 432 -18.42 -23.43 -20.19
C TRP A 432 -17.92 -23.99 -21.52
N ASN A 433 -17.59 -23.10 -22.45
CA ASN A 433 -16.72 -23.45 -23.58
C ASN A 433 -15.26 -23.18 -23.14
N PRO A 434 -14.39 -24.21 -23.07
CA PRO A 434 -13.03 -24.06 -22.57
C PRO A 434 -12.11 -23.29 -23.54
N SER A 435 -12.51 -23.02 -24.79
CA SER A 435 -11.75 -22.21 -25.75
C SER A 435 -12.12 -20.73 -25.77
N THR A 436 -13.23 -20.34 -25.14
CA THR A 436 -13.64 -18.93 -24.99
C THR A 436 -13.67 -18.45 -23.54
N GLY A 437 -13.56 -19.37 -22.56
CA GLY A 437 -13.72 -19.10 -21.13
C GLY A 437 -15.12 -18.60 -20.74
N SER A 438 -16.09 -18.66 -21.66
CA SER A 438 -17.45 -18.13 -21.43
C SER A 438 -18.38 -19.18 -20.83
N CYS A 439 -19.16 -18.75 -19.84
CA CYS A 439 -20.26 -19.57 -19.31
C CYS A 439 -21.37 -19.65 -20.36
N LEU A 440 -21.84 -20.86 -20.65
CA LEU A 440 -22.94 -21.15 -21.58
C LEU A 440 -24.26 -21.34 -20.81
N ARG A 441 -24.18 -21.96 -19.63
CA ARG A 441 -25.34 -22.35 -18.79
C ARG A 441 -24.98 -22.32 -17.31
N THR A 442 -25.94 -21.97 -16.48
CA THR A 442 -25.85 -22.05 -15.01
C THR A 442 -27.06 -22.84 -14.50
N ILE A 443 -26.82 -23.79 -13.60
CA ILE A 443 -27.80 -24.77 -13.12
C ILE A 443 -27.73 -24.81 -11.59
N GLY A 444 -28.87 -24.70 -10.92
CA GLY A 444 -28.96 -24.79 -9.46
C GLY A 444 -28.82 -26.24 -8.98
N SER A 445 -28.00 -26.46 -7.96
CA SER A 445 -27.61 -27.78 -7.45
C SER A 445 -27.48 -27.74 -5.92
N GLY A 446 -27.43 -28.91 -5.29
CA GLY A 446 -26.91 -29.06 -3.92
C GLY A 446 -25.41 -28.74 -3.82
N TYR A 447 -24.80 -29.12 -2.69
CA TYR A 447 -23.35 -28.99 -2.50
C TYR A 447 -22.64 -30.04 -3.35
N GLY A 448 -22.26 -29.68 -4.58
CA GLY A 448 -21.53 -30.56 -5.49
C GLY A 448 -20.08 -30.76 -5.05
N VAL A 449 -19.69 -32.00 -4.79
CA VAL A 449 -18.33 -32.40 -4.41
C VAL A 449 -17.58 -32.98 -5.61
N SER A 450 -18.23 -33.85 -6.37
CA SER A 450 -17.67 -34.63 -7.47
C SER A 450 -18.54 -34.50 -8.73
N SER A 451 -17.93 -34.63 -9.91
CA SER A 451 -18.62 -34.37 -11.18
C SER A 451 -18.10 -35.23 -12.33
N LEU A 452 -19.00 -35.64 -13.22
CA LEU A 452 -18.72 -36.47 -14.40
C LEU A 452 -19.62 -36.04 -15.57
N ILE A 453 -19.07 -35.92 -16.78
CA ILE A 453 -19.86 -35.85 -18.01
C ILE A 453 -20.07 -37.27 -18.52
N VAL A 454 -21.31 -37.62 -18.87
CA VAL A 454 -21.65 -38.93 -19.44
C VAL A 454 -21.22 -38.96 -20.91
N PRO A 455 -20.57 -40.05 -21.38
CA PRO A 455 -20.20 -40.23 -22.78
C PRO A 455 -21.33 -39.95 -23.76
N LYS A 456 -20.97 -39.45 -24.95
CA LYS A 456 -21.84 -38.74 -25.92
C LYS A 456 -22.37 -37.38 -25.44
N ASN A 457 -21.77 -36.79 -24.40
CA ASN A 457 -21.81 -35.35 -24.06
C ASN A 457 -23.22 -34.73 -23.89
N LYS A 458 -24.24 -35.55 -23.56
CA LYS A 458 -25.62 -35.09 -23.35
C LYS A 458 -25.96 -34.84 -21.89
N TYR A 459 -25.48 -35.70 -20.98
CA TYR A 459 -25.82 -35.64 -19.56
C TYR A 459 -24.58 -35.38 -18.71
N GLY A 460 -24.77 -34.67 -17.60
CA GLY A 460 -23.80 -34.55 -16.51
C GLY A 460 -24.35 -35.21 -15.25
N ILE A 461 -23.46 -35.71 -14.41
CA ILE A 461 -23.76 -36.30 -13.10
C ILE A 461 -22.93 -35.56 -12.05
N VAL A 462 -23.58 -35.20 -10.94
CA VAL A 462 -22.96 -34.47 -9.83
C VAL A 462 -23.24 -35.20 -8.51
N GLY A 463 -22.16 -35.55 -7.80
CA GLY A 463 -22.23 -36.16 -6.47
C GLY A 463 -22.30 -35.08 -5.40
N THR A 464 -23.34 -35.11 -4.57
CA THR A 464 -23.52 -34.11 -3.50
C THR A 464 -22.93 -34.54 -2.16
N LYS A 465 -22.64 -33.56 -1.31
CA LYS A 465 -22.28 -33.77 0.10
C LYS A 465 -23.40 -34.46 0.91
N SER A 466 -24.64 -34.40 0.44
CA SER A 466 -25.82 -35.01 1.05
C SER A 466 -26.10 -36.45 0.61
N GLY A 467 -25.20 -37.09 -0.14
CA GLY A 467 -25.39 -38.49 -0.59
C GLY A 467 -26.33 -38.67 -1.78
N VAL A 468 -26.80 -37.57 -2.37
CA VAL A 468 -27.66 -37.57 -3.57
C VAL A 468 -26.79 -37.41 -4.83
N LEU A 469 -27.10 -38.21 -5.85
CA LEU A 469 -26.62 -38.02 -7.23
C LEU A 469 -27.64 -37.18 -8.01
N GLU A 470 -27.19 -36.04 -8.53
CA GLU A 470 -28.00 -35.20 -9.41
C GLU A 470 -27.70 -35.54 -10.88
N ILE A 471 -28.71 -35.90 -11.66
CA ILE A 471 -28.60 -36.09 -13.12
C ILE A 471 -29.05 -34.80 -13.83
N ILE A 472 -28.22 -34.29 -14.73
CA ILE A 472 -28.39 -33.00 -15.42
C ILE A 472 -28.36 -33.23 -16.93
N ASP A 473 -29.29 -32.62 -17.69
CA ASP A 473 -29.24 -32.57 -19.15
C ASP A 473 -28.52 -31.29 -19.61
N LEU A 474 -27.38 -31.43 -20.27
CA LEU A 474 -26.48 -30.33 -20.62
C LEU A 474 -27.09 -29.41 -21.70
N GLY A 475 -27.94 -29.95 -22.58
CA GLY A 475 -28.61 -29.20 -23.64
C GLY A 475 -29.71 -28.27 -23.13
N SER A 476 -30.68 -28.83 -22.39
CA SER A 476 -31.74 -28.03 -21.75
C SER A 476 -31.27 -27.22 -20.55
N ALA A 477 -30.14 -27.59 -19.94
CA ALA A 477 -29.64 -27.07 -18.67
C ALA A 477 -30.64 -27.24 -17.52
N THR A 478 -31.34 -28.39 -17.51
CA THR A 478 -32.28 -28.77 -16.45
C THR A 478 -31.81 -29.99 -15.68
N LYS A 479 -32.21 -30.06 -14.40
CA LYS A 479 -32.06 -31.23 -13.53
C LYS A 479 -33.14 -32.26 -13.90
N VAL A 480 -32.73 -33.49 -14.19
CA VAL A 480 -33.57 -34.55 -14.78
C VAL A 480 -34.12 -35.50 -13.72
N GLU A 481 -33.27 -35.92 -12.78
CA GLU A 481 -33.57 -36.90 -11.74
C GLU A 481 -32.67 -36.65 -10.53
N ASP A 482 -33.21 -36.88 -9.33
CA ASP A 482 -32.50 -36.94 -8.05
C ASP A 482 -32.48 -38.39 -7.60
N VAL A 483 -31.30 -38.93 -7.30
CA VAL A 483 -31.13 -40.31 -6.83
C VAL A 483 -30.42 -40.31 -5.48
N GLU A 484 -31.14 -40.66 -4.42
CA GLU A 484 -30.55 -40.91 -3.10
C GLU A 484 -29.65 -42.15 -3.20
N ALA A 485 -28.33 -41.93 -3.16
CA ALA A 485 -27.33 -42.93 -3.51
C ALA A 485 -26.55 -43.46 -2.30
N HIS A 486 -26.24 -42.58 -1.35
CA HIS A 486 -25.41 -42.85 -0.18
C HIS A 486 -25.96 -42.13 1.06
N GLY A 487 -25.58 -42.60 2.25
CA GLY A 487 -25.85 -41.90 3.51
C GLY A 487 -24.84 -40.81 3.84
N GLY A 488 -23.68 -40.82 3.18
CA GLY A 488 -22.54 -39.92 3.41
C GLY A 488 -22.21 -39.02 2.22
N THR A 489 -21.09 -38.32 2.31
CA THR A 489 -20.60 -37.40 1.26
C THR A 489 -20.09 -38.19 0.05
N ILE A 490 -20.51 -37.87 -1.18
CA ILE A 490 -19.98 -38.55 -2.39
C ILE A 490 -18.65 -37.91 -2.80
N TRP A 491 -17.53 -38.50 -2.39
CA TRP A 491 -16.18 -37.95 -2.60
C TRP A 491 -15.71 -38.05 -4.06
N SER A 492 -15.92 -39.20 -4.71
CA SER A 492 -15.46 -39.43 -6.09
C SER A 492 -16.48 -40.20 -6.93
N ILE A 493 -16.40 -39.97 -8.24
CA ILE A 493 -17.19 -40.60 -9.29
C ILE A 493 -16.24 -40.93 -10.44
N ALA A 494 -16.15 -42.20 -10.84
CA ALA A 494 -15.32 -42.65 -11.97
C ALA A 494 -16.19 -43.34 -13.04
N PRO A 495 -16.05 -42.98 -14.34
CA PRO A 495 -16.73 -43.67 -15.43
C PRO A 495 -16.13 -45.07 -15.64
N ILE A 496 -16.97 -46.03 -16.05
CA ILE A 496 -16.49 -47.31 -16.58
C ILE A 496 -16.13 -47.08 -18.07
N PRO A 497 -14.94 -47.52 -18.56
CA PRO A 497 -14.51 -47.30 -19.95
C PRO A 497 -15.48 -47.81 -21.03
N ASP A 498 -16.28 -48.83 -20.74
CA ASP A 498 -17.20 -49.49 -21.69
C ASP A 498 -18.48 -48.68 -22.02
N ASP A 499 -18.60 -47.41 -21.64
CA ASP A 499 -19.81 -46.58 -21.76
C ASP A 499 -21.06 -47.13 -21.01
N THR A 500 -20.93 -48.23 -20.26
CA THR A 500 -22.04 -48.96 -19.60
C THR A 500 -22.54 -48.29 -18.32
N GLY A 501 -21.64 -47.65 -17.57
CA GLY A 501 -21.93 -47.18 -16.22
C GLY A 501 -20.83 -46.33 -15.59
N PHE A 502 -20.92 -46.20 -14.26
CA PHE A 502 -19.95 -45.47 -13.43
C PHE A 502 -19.95 -46.02 -12.00
N VAL A 503 -18.93 -45.65 -11.23
CA VAL A 503 -18.75 -46.03 -9.82
C VAL A 503 -18.78 -44.79 -8.94
N THR A 504 -19.49 -44.86 -7.81
CA THR A 504 -19.55 -43.80 -6.81
C THR A 504 -18.99 -44.25 -5.47
N VAL A 505 -18.39 -43.31 -4.76
CA VAL A 505 -17.58 -43.57 -3.57
C VAL A 505 -17.88 -42.53 -2.49
N SER A 506 -18.06 -42.98 -1.24
CA SER A 506 -18.62 -42.15 -0.18
C SER A 506 -18.10 -42.45 1.23
N ALA A 507 -18.28 -41.47 2.12
CA ALA A 507 -18.12 -41.58 3.58
C ALA A 507 -19.29 -42.31 4.28
N ASP A 508 -19.84 -43.35 3.64
CA ASP A 508 -20.69 -44.38 4.29
C ASP A 508 -20.04 -45.77 4.22
N HIS A 509 -18.73 -45.79 3.97
CA HIS A 509 -17.89 -46.96 3.71
C HIS A 509 -18.34 -47.82 2.49
N GLU A 510 -19.23 -47.32 1.63
CA GLU A 510 -19.71 -48.06 0.45
C GLU A 510 -19.13 -47.54 -0.87
N VAL A 511 -18.85 -48.49 -1.77
CA VAL A 511 -18.55 -48.26 -3.19
C VAL A 511 -19.71 -48.84 -3.99
N LYS A 512 -20.40 -48.03 -4.81
CA LYS A 512 -21.60 -48.43 -5.56
C LYS A 512 -21.37 -48.35 -7.06
N PHE A 513 -21.84 -49.37 -7.79
CA PHE A 513 -21.71 -49.52 -9.23
C PHE A 513 -23.06 -49.27 -9.89
N TRP A 514 -23.11 -48.36 -10.85
CA TRP A 514 -24.33 -47.84 -11.45
C TRP A 514 -24.33 -48.00 -12.96
N GLU A 515 -25.44 -48.45 -13.55
CA GLU A 515 -25.61 -48.57 -15.00
C GLU A 515 -26.55 -47.51 -15.58
N TYR A 516 -26.31 -47.16 -16.84
CA TYR A 516 -27.10 -46.18 -17.59
C TYR A 516 -28.34 -46.82 -18.23
N HIS A 517 -29.54 -46.39 -17.84
CA HIS A 517 -30.81 -46.89 -18.40
C HIS A 517 -31.67 -45.77 -18.99
N VAL A 518 -31.83 -45.80 -20.31
CA VAL A 518 -32.63 -44.80 -21.06
C VAL A 518 -34.12 -45.16 -21.02
N LYS A 519 -34.87 -44.54 -20.10
CA LYS A 519 -36.34 -44.71 -20.01
C LYS A 519 -37.07 -43.71 -20.92
N LYS A 520 -38.10 -44.19 -21.62
CA LYS A 520 -39.12 -43.32 -22.25
C LYS A 520 -40.30 -43.16 -21.29
N LYS A 521 -40.59 -41.93 -20.84
CA LYS A 521 -41.83 -41.65 -20.09
C LYS A 521 -43.02 -41.68 -21.07
N ARG A 522 -44.12 -42.34 -20.70
CA ARG A 522 -45.34 -42.36 -21.53
C ARG A 522 -45.90 -40.93 -21.64
N GLY A 523 -45.99 -40.40 -22.86
CA GLY A 523 -46.54 -39.07 -23.13
C GLY A 523 -45.51 -37.99 -23.52
N GLN A 524 -44.20 -38.29 -23.54
CA GLN A 524 -43.17 -37.40 -24.09
C GLN A 524 -42.22 -38.19 -24.99
N GLU A 525 -41.82 -37.62 -26.13
CA GLU A 525 -40.88 -38.28 -27.07
C GLU A 525 -39.43 -38.26 -26.58
N THR A 526 -39.11 -37.41 -25.60
CA THR A 526 -37.78 -37.25 -25.04
C THR A 526 -37.35 -38.49 -24.26
N LYS A 527 -36.39 -39.24 -24.83
CA LYS A 527 -35.58 -40.23 -24.11
C LYS A 527 -34.88 -39.55 -22.92
N GLN A 528 -35.17 -39.99 -21.70
CA GLN A 528 -34.48 -39.53 -20.49
C GLN A 528 -33.51 -40.60 -20.01
N LEU A 529 -32.33 -40.18 -19.54
CA LEU A 529 -31.42 -41.04 -18.80
C LEU A 529 -31.94 -41.19 -17.37
N THR A 530 -31.94 -42.43 -16.89
CA THR A 530 -32.13 -42.77 -15.48
C THR A 530 -31.05 -43.77 -15.09
N VAL A 531 -30.71 -43.85 -13.81
CA VAL A 531 -29.55 -44.61 -13.35
C VAL A 531 -29.96 -45.60 -12.26
N THR A 532 -29.39 -46.80 -12.25
CA THR A 532 -29.72 -47.86 -11.29
C THR A 532 -28.47 -48.54 -10.72
N ASN A 533 -28.47 -48.77 -9.41
CA ASN A 533 -27.41 -49.50 -8.72
C ASN A 533 -27.50 -51.00 -9.05
N VAL A 534 -26.37 -51.59 -9.44
CA VAL A 534 -26.26 -53.00 -9.84
C VAL A 534 -25.42 -53.80 -8.83
N ARG A 535 -24.40 -53.19 -8.22
CA ARG A 535 -23.52 -53.82 -7.22
C ARG A 535 -23.11 -52.81 -6.15
N SER A 536 -22.95 -53.27 -4.91
CA SER A 536 -22.38 -52.49 -3.82
C SER A 536 -21.29 -53.29 -3.10
N MET A 537 -20.14 -52.66 -2.84
CA MET A 537 -19.04 -53.21 -2.04
C MET A 537 -18.92 -52.40 -0.75
N LYS A 538 -18.73 -53.07 0.39
CA LYS A 538 -18.49 -52.43 1.69
C LYS A 538 -17.00 -52.51 2.04
N MET A 539 -16.45 -51.40 2.50
CA MET A 539 -15.08 -51.27 2.99
C MET A 539 -15.04 -51.26 4.52
N ASN A 540 -13.83 -51.32 5.09
CA ASN A 540 -13.60 -51.26 6.54
C ASN A 540 -13.64 -49.84 7.11
N ASP A 541 -13.53 -48.83 6.25
CA ASP A 541 -13.28 -47.43 6.60
C ASP A 541 -13.77 -46.50 5.48
N ASP A 542 -13.75 -45.19 5.71
CA ASP A 542 -14.12 -44.17 4.74
C ASP A 542 -13.28 -44.20 3.48
N VAL A 543 -13.95 -43.92 2.36
CA VAL A 543 -13.40 -44.10 1.01
C VAL A 543 -13.32 -42.75 0.32
N LEU A 544 -12.10 -42.31 -0.02
CA LEU A 544 -11.84 -40.92 -0.47
C LEU A 544 -11.74 -40.79 -1.99
N ALA A 545 -11.06 -41.72 -2.65
CA ALA A 545 -10.84 -41.69 -4.09
C ALA A 545 -10.96 -43.08 -4.72
N VAL A 546 -11.26 -43.10 -6.02
CA VAL A 546 -11.31 -44.31 -6.83
C VAL A 546 -10.78 -44.02 -8.23
N ALA A 547 -10.08 -44.98 -8.79
CA ALA A 547 -9.68 -45.02 -10.19
C ALA A 547 -9.98 -46.41 -10.76
N ILE A 548 -10.30 -46.47 -12.06
CA ILE A 548 -10.61 -47.70 -12.79
C ILE A 548 -9.58 -47.79 -13.91
N SER A 549 -8.97 -48.96 -14.12
CA SER A 549 -8.02 -49.15 -15.21
C SER A 549 -8.72 -48.90 -16.56
N PRO A 550 -8.09 -48.24 -17.54
CA PRO A 550 -8.68 -48.03 -18.87
C PRO A 550 -9.14 -49.31 -19.59
N ASP A 551 -8.50 -50.46 -19.30
CA ASP A 551 -8.89 -51.81 -19.73
C ASP A 551 -10.11 -52.40 -19.00
N ALA A 552 -10.78 -51.63 -18.14
CA ALA A 552 -11.85 -52.02 -17.20
C ALA A 552 -11.54 -53.19 -16.22
N LYS A 553 -10.40 -53.88 -16.35
CA LYS A 553 -9.96 -55.05 -15.58
C LYS A 553 -9.84 -54.84 -14.06
N HIS A 554 -9.31 -53.69 -13.63
CA HIS A 554 -8.94 -53.40 -12.23
C HIS A 554 -9.62 -52.13 -11.71
N ILE A 555 -9.91 -52.10 -10.41
CA ILE A 555 -10.40 -50.91 -9.69
C ILE A 555 -9.54 -50.68 -8.44
N ALA A 556 -8.98 -49.47 -8.31
CA ALA A 556 -8.14 -49.05 -7.20
C ALA A 556 -8.89 -48.05 -6.31
N VAL A 557 -8.85 -48.27 -4.99
CA VAL A 557 -9.67 -47.56 -4.01
C VAL A 557 -8.81 -47.02 -2.88
N ALA A 558 -8.85 -45.70 -2.65
CA ALA A 558 -8.17 -45.02 -1.54
C ALA A 558 -9.06 -44.97 -0.30
N LEU A 559 -8.46 -45.30 0.85
CA LEU A 559 -9.13 -45.28 2.14
C LEU A 559 -8.52 -44.25 3.10
N LEU A 560 -9.32 -43.87 4.09
CA LEU A 560 -8.91 -43.00 5.18
C LEU A 560 -7.81 -43.66 6.06
N ASP A 561 -7.78 -45.00 6.13
CA ASP A 561 -6.70 -45.82 6.75
C ASP A 561 -5.29 -45.66 6.12
N SER A 562 -5.14 -44.76 5.13
CA SER A 562 -3.93 -44.47 4.35
C SER A 562 -3.42 -45.60 3.44
N THR A 563 -4.20 -46.68 3.29
CA THR A 563 -3.95 -47.74 2.29
C THR A 563 -4.69 -47.48 0.98
N VAL A 564 -4.20 -48.09 -0.09
CA VAL A 564 -4.93 -48.24 -1.35
C VAL A 564 -5.17 -49.71 -1.60
N LYS A 565 -6.42 -50.10 -1.87
CA LYS A 565 -6.81 -51.50 -2.10
C LYS A 565 -7.27 -51.64 -3.56
N VAL A 566 -6.70 -52.61 -4.26
CA VAL A 566 -7.00 -52.93 -5.66
C VAL A 566 -7.84 -54.20 -5.73
N PHE A 567 -8.85 -54.21 -6.59
CA PHE A 567 -9.76 -55.32 -6.81
C PHE A 567 -9.93 -55.58 -8.32
N TYR A 568 -10.34 -56.80 -8.68
CA TYR A 568 -10.78 -57.10 -10.05
C TYR A 568 -12.22 -56.63 -10.29
N MET A 569 -12.48 -55.94 -11.39
CA MET A 569 -13.79 -55.35 -11.70
C MET A 569 -14.92 -56.36 -11.90
N ASP A 570 -14.62 -57.50 -12.54
CA ASP A 570 -15.61 -58.55 -12.82
C ASP A 570 -16.13 -59.19 -11.54
N SER A 571 -15.20 -59.65 -10.70
CA SER A 571 -15.47 -60.54 -9.57
C SER A 571 -15.47 -59.84 -8.21
N LEU A 572 -15.06 -58.57 -8.17
CA LEU A 572 -14.85 -57.76 -6.96
C LEU A 572 -13.94 -58.43 -5.91
N LYS A 573 -13.12 -59.39 -6.35
CA LYS A 573 -12.09 -60.03 -5.51
C LYS A 573 -10.94 -59.05 -5.27
N PHE A 574 -10.49 -59.01 -4.02
CA PHE A 574 -9.27 -58.32 -3.62
C PHE A 574 -8.06 -58.87 -4.40
N TYR A 575 -7.20 -57.97 -4.85
CA TYR A 575 -6.00 -58.27 -5.62
C TYR A 575 -4.73 -57.86 -4.86
N LEU A 576 -4.60 -56.56 -4.54
CA LEU A 576 -3.42 -55.99 -3.88
C LEU A 576 -3.79 -54.91 -2.85
N SER A 577 -2.90 -54.68 -1.89
CA SER A 577 -2.97 -53.57 -0.93
C SER A 577 -1.63 -52.83 -0.85
N LEU A 578 -1.61 -51.56 -1.21
CA LEU A 578 -0.44 -50.69 -1.24
C LEU A 578 -0.30 -49.98 0.13
N TYR A 579 0.89 -50.04 0.72
CA TYR A 579 1.18 -49.56 2.08
C TYR A 579 2.35 -48.56 2.11
N GLY A 580 2.27 -47.56 3.00
CA GLY A 580 3.41 -46.73 3.39
C GLY A 580 3.30 -45.25 3.05
N HIS A 581 2.11 -44.74 2.72
CA HIS A 581 1.81 -43.33 2.98
C HIS A 581 1.71 -43.09 4.50
N LYS A 582 1.88 -41.84 4.93
CA LYS A 582 1.80 -41.44 6.36
C LYS A 582 0.45 -40.83 6.74
N LEU A 583 -0.29 -40.34 5.75
CA LEU A 583 -1.59 -39.67 5.89
C LEU A 583 -2.52 -40.16 4.76
N PRO A 584 -3.84 -39.91 4.82
CA PRO A 584 -4.79 -40.42 3.85
C PRO A 584 -4.42 -40.10 2.40
N VAL A 585 -4.75 -41.03 1.49
CA VAL A 585 -4.55 -40.85 0.04
C VAL A 585 -5.74 -40.07 -0.51
N MET A 586 -5.49 -38.85 -0.97
CA MET A 586 -6.51 -37.92 -1.45
C MET A 586 -6.90 -38.17 -2.91
N CYS A 587 -5.98 -38.74 -3.70
CA CYS A 587 -6.20 -38.99 -5.13
C CYS A 587 -5.40 -40.21 -5.62
N ILE A 588 -5.97 -40.91 -6.60
CA ILE A 588 -5.35 -42.00 -7.36
C ILE A 588 -5.59 -41.71 -8.85
N ASP A 589 -4.63 -42.04 -9.71
CA ASP A 589 -4.91 -42.32 -11.12
C ASP A 589 -4.12 -43.55 -11.62
N ILE A 590 -4.54 -44.13 -12.74
CA ILE A 590 -3.96 -45.33 -13.37
C ILE A 590 -3.54 -44.98 -14.81
N SER A 591 -2.38 -45.48 -15.24
CA SER A 591 -1.86 -45.22 -16.60
C SER A 591 -2.72 -45.84 -17.71
N SER A 592 -2.53 -45.36 -18.94
CA SER A 592 -3.31 -45.77 -20.12
C SER A 592 -3.15 -47.23 -20.55
N ASP A 593 -2.03 -47.85 -20.17
CA ASP A 593 -1.69 -49.27 -20.38
C ASP A 593 -2.05 -50.16 -19.17
N GLY A 594 -2.39 -49.55 -18.04
CA GLY A 594 -2.64 -50.25 -16.78
C GLY A 594 -1.39 -50.75 -16.05
N GLU A 595 -0.17 -50.44 -16.47
CA GLU A 595 1.06 -50.91 -15.79
C GLU A 595 1.38 -50.11 -14.51
N LEU A 596 1.02 -48.82 -14.45
CA LEU A 596 1.37 -47.91 -13.37
C LEU A 596 0.14 -47.37 -12.62
N ILE A 597 0.25 -47.28 -11.29
CA ILE A 597 -0.66 -46.52 -10.43
C ILE A 597 0.10 -45.37 -9.78
N VAL A 598 -0.53 -44.19 -9.70
CA VAL A 598 0.02 -43.04 -8.97
C VAL A 598 -0.93 -42.63 -7.84
N THR A 599 -0.38 -42.45 -6.64
CA THR A 599 -1.13 -42.07 -5.43
C THR A 599 -0.61 -40.76 -4.86
N GLY A 600 -1.49 -39.78 -4.65
CA GLY A 600 -1.19 -38.50 -4.02
C GLY A 600 -1.83 -38.40 -2.64
N SER A 601 -1.04 -38.01 -1.64
CA SER A 601 -1.46 -38.00 -0.22
C SER A 601 -1.36 -36.60 0.41
N GLN A 602 -2.08 -36.42 1.51
CA GLN A 602 -1.89 -35.31 2.44
C GLN A 602 -0.49 -35.30 3.07
N ASP A 603 0.29 -36.39 3.00
CA ASP A 603 1.70 -36.45 3.41
C ASP A 603 2.66 -35.67 2.49
N LYS A 604 2.11 -34.95 1.49
CA LYS A 604 2.80 -34.09 0.49
C LYS A 604 3.57 -34.86 -0.59
N ASN A 605 3.62 -36.19 -0.49
CA ASN A 605 4.31 -37.03 -1.46
C ASN A 605 3.37 -37.56 -2.53
N LEU A 606 3.96 -37.82 -3.68
CA LEU A 606 3.40 -38.60 -4.76
C LEU A 606 4.18 -39.93 -4.82
N LYS A 607 3.47 -41.06 -4.91
CA LYS A 607 4.08 -42.38 -5.08
C LYS A 607 3.64 -43.03 -6.37
N ILE A 608 4.59 -43.68 -7.05
CA ILE A 608 4.36 -44.43 -8.29
C ILE A 608 4.60 -45.91 -8.00
N TRP A 609 3.67 -46.75 -8.42
CA TRP A 609 3.59 -48.18 -8.15
C TRP A 609 3.43 -49.00 -9.43
N GLY A 610 4.03 -50.18 -9.49
CA GLY A 610 3.71 -51.18 -10.52
C GLY A 610 2.42 -51.93 -10.16
N LEU A 611 1.48 -52.07 -11.11
CA LEU A 611 0.20 -52.76 -10.86
C LEU A 611 0.33 -54.29 -10.83
N ASP A 612 1.34 -54.87 -11.47
CA ASP A 612 1.55 -56.32 -11.49
C ASP A 612 1.84 -56.90 -10.10
N PHE A 613 2.66 -56.22 -9.29
CA PHE A 613 3.10 -56.72 -7.98
C PHE A 613 2.75 -55.80 -6.80
N GLY A 614 2.35 -54.54 -7.06
CA GLY A 614 2.05 -53.56 -6.02
C GLY A 614 3.29 -52.97 -5.35
N ASP A 615 4.44 -53.04 -6.01
CA ASP A 615 5.71 -52.50 -5.53
C ASP A 615 5.85 -50.99 -5.82
N CYS A 616 6.54 -50.28 -4.93
CA CYS A 616 6.71 -48.83 -5.03
C CYS A 616 7.97 -48.48 -5.83
N HIS A 617 7.82 -48.18 -7.12
CA HIS A 617 8.92 -47.72 -7.98
C HIS A 617 9.62 -46.48 -7.38
N LYS A 618 8.84 -45.48 -6.95
CA LYS A 618 9.38 -44.24 -6.37
C LYS A 618 8.39 -43.55 -5.43
N SER A 619 8.93 -42.99 -4.34
CA SER A 619 8.29 -41.94 -3.55
C SER A 619 8.96 -40.61 -3.87
N ILE A 620 8.17 -39.61 -4.25
CA ILE A 620 8.60 -38.28 -4.70
C ILE A 620 7.98 -37.24 -3.76
N PHE A 621 8.81 -36.35 -3.19
CA PHE A 621 8.30 -35.16 -2.51
C PHE A 621 7.82 -34.18 -3.59
N ALA A 622 6.50 -34.01 -3.69
CA ALA A 622 5.89 -33.36 -4.85
C ALA A 622 5.55 -31.89 -4.60
N HIS A 623 4.96 -31.57 -3.46
CA HIS A 623 4.39 -30.26 -3.15
C HIS A 623 4.73 -29.82 -1.73
N ASP A 624 4.66 -28.52 -1.45
CA ASP A 624 4.97 -27.97 -0.12
C ASP A 624 3.78 -28.01 0.84
N ASP A 625 2.61 -28.42 0.35
CA ASP A 625 1.39 -28.74 1.10
C ASP A 625 0.68 -29.94 0.43
N SER A 626 -0.46 -30.38 0.97
CA SER A 626 -1.24 -31.55 0.53
C SER A 626 -1.39 -31.66 -0.99
N VAL A 627 -1.16 -32.85 -1.55
CA VAL A 627 -1.51 -33.16 -2.95
C VAL A 627 -3.01 -33.37 -3.03
N MET A 628 -3.69 -32.57 -3.84
CA MET A 628 -5.16 -32.56 -3.96
C MET A 628 -5.68 -33.35 -5.16
N GLY A 629 -4.85 -33.53 -6.19
CA GLY A 629 -5.20 -34.29 -7.38
C GLY A 629 -3.96 -34.73 -8.16
N VAL A 630 -4.07 -35.89 -8.81
CA VAL A 630 -3.13 -36.41 -9.80
C VAL A 630 -3.93 -36.95 -10.98
N LYS A 631 -3.43 -36.77 -12.21
CA LYS A 631 -3.94 -37.41 -13.44
C LYS A 631 -2.83 -37.66 -14.45
N PHE A 632 -2.91 -38.77 -15.17
CA PHE A 632 -2.11 -39.04 -16.35
C PHE A 632 -2.62 -38.29 -17.59
N VAL A 633 -1.72 -38.07 -18.55
CA VAL A 633 -2.06 -37.77 -19.94
C VAL A 633 -2.38 -39.08 -20.65
N ARG A 634 -3.51 -39.17 -21.37
CA ARG A 634 -3.87 -40.42 -22.08
C ARG A 634 -2.79 -40.79 -23.09
N ASN A 635 -2.45 -42.08 -23.15
CA ASN A 635 -1.46 -42.70 -24.04
C ASN A 635 0.00 -42.30 -23.77
N THR A 636 0.32 -41.68 -22.63
CA THR A 636 1.71 -41.44 -22.21
C THR A 636 1.90 -41.60 -20.71
N HIS A 637 3.14 -41.82 -20.26
CA HIS A 637 3.50 -41.89 -18.85
C HIS A 637 3.85 -40.51 -18.27
N TYR A 638 3.17 -39.46 -18.77
CA TYR A 638 3.30 -38.11 -18.24
C TYR A 638 2.14 -37.82 -17.29
N LEU A 639 2.45 -37.30 -16.11
CA LEU A 639 1.46 -37.03 -15.06
C LEU A 639 1.48 -35.56 -14.65
N PHE A 640 0.32 -35.06 -14.25
CA PHE A 640 0.17 -33.79 -13.56
C PHE A 640 -0.20 -34.04 -12.11
N SER A 641 0.47 -33.35 -11.18
CA SER A 641 0.10 -33.26 -9.76
C SER A 641 -0.31 -31.84 -9.41
N ILE A 642 -1.24 -31.72 -8.47
CA ILE A 642 -1.79 -30.44 -8.01
C ILE A 642 -1.70 -30.37 -6.50
N GLY A 643 -1.14 -29.26 -6.01
CA GLY A 643 -0.96 -29.01 -4.58
C GLY A 643 -1.85 -27.90 -4.03
N LYS A 644 -2.10 -28.01 -2.73
CA LYS A 644 -2.65 -26.94 -1.89
C LYS A 644 -1.69 -25.74 -1.76
N ASP A 645 -0.41 -25.92 -2.14
CA ASP A 645 0.64 -24.91 -2.26
C ASP A 645 0.42 -23.88 -3.40
N ARG A 646 -0.66 -24.06 -4.20
CA ARG A 646 -1.08 -23.26 -5.36
C ARG A 646 -0.34 -23.58 -6.67
N LEU A 647 0.44 -24.66 -6.69
CA LEU A 647 1.22 -25.07 -7.87
C LEU A 647 0.58 -26.25 -8.60
N VAL A 648 0.77 -26.29 -9.91
CA VAL A 648 0.60 -27.49 -10.73
C VAL A 648 1.96 -27.93 -11.22
N LYS A 649 2.30 -29.21 -11.07
CA LYS A 649 3.61 -29.75 -11.43
C LYS A 649 3.45 -30.91 -12.43
N TYR A 650 4.32 -30.92 -13.43
CA TYR A 650 4.29 -31.85 -14.56
C TYR A 650 5.51 -32.78 -14.49
N TRP A 651 5.32 -34.10 -14.61
CA TRP A 651 6.36 -35.09 -14.37
C TRP A 651 6.38 -36.20 -15.43
N ASP A 652 7.57 -36.78 -15.64
CA ASP A 652 7.78 -38.00 -16.43
C ASP A 652 7.84 -39.20 -15.47
N ALA A 653 6.86 -40.11 -15.54
CA ALA A 653 6.73 -41.22 -14.59
C ALA A 653 7.77 -42.33 -14.82
N ASP A 654 8.29 -42.48 -16.04
CA ASP A 654 9.32 -43.48 -16.37
C ASP A 654 10.67 -43.09 -15.75
N LYS A 655 10.93 -41.78 -15.69
CA LYS A 655 12.18 -41.22 -15.17
C LYS A 655 12.10 -40.71 -13.72
N PHE A 656 10.90 -40.46 -13.22
CA PHE A 656 10.63 -39.79 -11.94
C PHE A 656 11.16 -38.34 -11.87
N GLU A 657 11.22 -37.63 -13.01
CA GLU A 657 11.73 -36.25 -13.11
C GLU A 657 10.61 -35.20 -13.14
N LEU A 658 10.83 -34.06 -12.45
CA LEU A 658 10.01 -32.85 -12.53
C LEU A 658 10.29 -32.10 -13.83
N LEU A 659 9.37 -32.20 -14.78
CA LEU A 659 9.46 -31.54 -16.08
C LEU A 659 9.24 -30.03 -15.93
N LEU A 660 8.08 -29.60 -15.43
CA LEU A 660 7.68 -28.20 -15.43
C LEU A 660 6.85 -27.80 -14.19
N THR A 661 7.04 -26.57 -13.71
CA THR A 661 6.34 -25.96 -12.56
C THR A 661 5.43 -24.82 -13.01
N LEU A 662 4.11 -25.04 -13.04
CA LEU A 662 3.10 -24.05 -13.39
C LEU A 662 2.64 -23.30 -12.13
N GLY A 663 3.15 -22.08 -11.94
CA GLY A 663 2.66 -21.11 -10.98
C GLY A 663 1.60 -20.19 -11.60
N GLY A 664 0.59 -19.77 -10.82
CA GLY A 664 -0.38 -18.77 -11.28
C GLY A 664 -1.58 -18.59 -10.35
N HIS A 665 -2.13 -19.67 -9.81
CA HIS A 665 -3.23 -19.56 -8.83
C HIS A 665 -2.77 -18.85 -7.55
N HIS A 666 -3.66 -18.04 -6.95
CA HIS A 666 -3.32 -17.31 -5.72
C HIS A 666 -3.81 -18.04 -4.46
N ALA A 667 -4.75 -18.98 -4.62
CA ALA A 667 -5.27 -19.83 -3.54
C ALA A 667 -5.25 -21.33 -3.91
N GLU A 668 -5.60 -22.16 -2.94
CA GLU A 668 -5.53 -23.63 -2.97
C GLU A 668 -6.26 -24.21 -4.19
N ILE A 669 -5.57 -25.04 -4.98
CA ILE A 669 -6.17 -25.67 -6.17
C ILE A 669 -6.84 -26.98 -5.75
N TRP A 670 -8.13 -27.12 -6.03
CA TRP A 670 -8.94 -28.24 -5.54
C TRP A 670 -9.14 -29.36 -6.57
N CYS A 671 -9.16 -29.03 -7.86
CA CYS A 671 -9.54 -29.99 -8.91
C CYS A 671 -8.99 -29.60 -10.28
N PHE A 672 -8.91 -30.59 -11.18
CA PHE A 672 -8.58 -30.38 -12.59
C PHE A 672 -9.04 -31.52 -13.51
N ALA A 673 -9.03 -31.24 -14.80
CA ALA A 673 -9.19 -32.21 -15.87
C ALA A 673 -8.14 -31.98 -16.96
N VAL A 674 -7.59 -33.08 -17.50
CA VAL A 674 -6.67 -33.08 -18.64
C VAL A 674 -7.48 -33.41 -19.89
N SER A 675 -7.18 -32.77 -21.02
CA SER A 675 -7.76 -33.12 -22.33
C SER A 675 -7.48 -34.59 -22.68
N ASN A 676 -8.45 -35.26 -23.30
CA ASN A 676 -8.30 -36.64 -23.78
C ASN A 676 -7.13 -36.83 -24.79
N ARG A 677 -6.54 -35.75 -25.31
CA ARG A 677 -5.38 -35.74 -26.22
C ARG A 677 -4.07 -35.23 -25.59
N GLY A 678 -4.13 -34.70 -24.37
CA GLY A 678 -3.01 -33.96 -23.77
C GLY A 678 -2.69 -32.63 -24.44
N ASP A 679 -3.64 -32.02 -25.17
CA ASP A 679 -3.44 -30.72 -25.83
C ASP A 679 -3.53 -29.54 -24.84
N PHE A 680 -4.38 -29.67 -23.82
CA PHE A 680 -4.55 -28.67 -22.76
C PHE A 680 -5.06 -29.32 -21.47
N LEU A 681 -4.99 -28.58 -20.36
CA LEU A 681 -5.58 -28.96 -19.08
C LEU A 681 -6.33 -27.79 -18.45
N VAL A 682 -7.37 -28.06 -17.66
CA VAL A 682 -8.17 -27.03 -16.97
C VAL A 682 -8.19 -27.29 -15.47
N THR A 683 -7.85 -26.27 -14.69
CA THR A 683 -7.68 -26.27 -13.23
C THR A 683 -8.73 -25.41 -12.55
N GLY A 684 -9.16 -25.76 -11.34
CA GLY A 684 -10.13 -25.00 -10.53
C GLY A 684 -9.65 -24.76 -9.09
N SER A 685 -9.69 -23.51 -8.65
CA SER A 685 -9.09 -23.02 -7.39
C SER A 685 -10.12 -22.49 -6.39
N HIS A 686 -9.70 -22.39 -5.12
CA HIS A 686 -10.43 -21.73 -4.05
C HIS A 686 -10.63 -20.23 -4.28
N ASP A 687 -9.75 -19.59 -5.06
CA ASP A 687 -9.90 -18.21 -5.53
C ASP A 687 -11.04 -18.04 -6.57
N ARG A 688 -11.73 -19.14 -6.90
CA ARG A 688 -12.86 -19.26 -7.84
C ARG A 688 -12.47 -19.09 -9.30
N SER A 689 -11.18 -18.91 -9.60
CA SER A 689 -10.71 -18.96 -10.97
C SER A 689 -10.68 -20.39 -11.50
N MET A 690 -10.90 -20.49 -12.79
CA MET A 690 -10.49 -21.61 -13.60
C MET A 690 -9.42 -21.13 -14.57
N ARG A 691 -8.31 -21.86 -14.64
CA ARG A 691 -7.20 -21.58 -15.56
C ARG A 691 -7.03 -22.73 -16.52
N ARG A 692 -6.96 -22.41 -17.81
CA ARG A 692 -6.63 -23.33 -18.90
C ARG A 692 -5.17 -23.13 -19.29
N TRP A 693 -4.45 -24.24 -19.39
CA TRP A 693 -3.04 -24.29 -19.76
C TRP A 693 -2.90 -25.14 -21.01
N ASP A 694 -2.32 -24.58 -22.06
CA ASP A 694 -2.21 -25.22 -23.38
C ASP A 694 -0.77 -25.66 -23.63
N ARG A 695 -0.61 -26.79 -24.31
CA ARG A 695 0.68 -27.31 -24.74
C ARG A 695 1.17 -26.48 -25.95
N THR A 696 2.32 -25.83 -25.83
CA THR A 696 2.94 -25.10 -26.95
C THR A 696 3.80 -26.05 -27.78
N GLU A 697 4.17 -25.61 -29.00
CA GLU A 697 5.08 -26.37 -29.87
C GLU A 697 6.56 -26.19 -29.49
N GLU A 698 6.86 -25.39 -28.46
CA GLU A 698 8.23 -25.09 -28.03
C GLU A 698 8.86 -26.29 -27.31
N PRO A 699 9.98 -26.84 -27.83
CA PRO A 699 10.74 -27.88 -27.15
C PRO A 699 11.67 -27.24 -26.10
N PHE A 700 11.62 -27.73 -24.86
CA PHE A 700 12.55 -27.32 -23.80
C PHE A 700 13.39 -28.50 -23.28
N PHE A 701 14.51 -28.17 -22.64
CA PHE A 701 15.45 -29.14 -22.06
C PHE A 701 15.39 -29.15 -20.53
N LEU A 702 15.60 -30.33 -19.92
CA LEU A 702 15.49 -30.50 -18.47
C LEU A 702 16.70 -30.02 -17.68
N GLU A 703 17.82 -29.74 -18.35
CA GLU A 703 19.01 -29.16 -17.72
C GLU A 703 18.81 -27.64 -17.60
N GLU A 704 18.44 -26.98 -18.69
CA GLU A 704 18.03 -25.57 -18.76
C GLU A 704 16.95 -25.19 -17.71
N GLU A 705 15.83 -25.93 -17.59
CA GLU A 705 14.82 -25.62 -16.56
C GLU A 705 15.19 -26.13 -15.14
N LYS A 706 16.32 -26.83 -14.95
CA LYS A 706 16.90 -27.06 -13.61
C LYS A 706 17.84 -25.93 -13.23
N GLU A 707 18.71 -25.51 -14.15
CA GLU A 707 19.59 -24.36 -13.99
C GLU A 707 18.78 -23.10 -13.69
N LYS A 708 17.75 -22.82 -14.50
CA LYS A 708 16.85 -21.69 -14.25
C LYS A 708 16.13 -21.72 -12.89
N ARG A 709 15.73 -22.90 -12.39
CA ARG A 709 15.14 -23.01 -11.04
C ARG A 709 16.18 -22.78 -9.94
N LEU A 710 17.45 -23.11 -10.19
CA LEU A 710 18.55 -22.78 -9.27
C LEU A 710 18.88 -21.29 -9.32
N GLU A 711 18.78 -20.64 -10.48
CA GLU A 711 18.84 -19.18 -10.63
C GLU A 711 17.69 -18.51 -9.87
N GLU A 712 16.43 -18.87 -10.12
CA GLU A 712 15.25 -18.32 -9.42
C GLU A 712 15.33 -18.54 -7.90
N LEU A 713 15.86 -19.68 -7.43
CA LEU A 713 16.12 -19.91 -6.02
C LEU A 713 17.26 -19.03 -5.48
N PHE A 714 18.38 -18.93 -6.19
CA PHE A 714 19.55 -18.13 -5.80
C PHE A 714 19.25 -16.63 -5.81
N GLU A 715 18.46 -16.13 -6.78
CA GLU A 715 17.88 -14.79 -6.78
C GLU A 715 16.99 -14.59 -5.55
N SER A 716 16.11 -15.54 -5.23
CA SER A 716 15.28 -15.43 -4.02
C SER A 716 16.10 -15.48 -2.73
N GLU A 717 17.19 -16.25 -2.68
CA GLU A 717 18.14 -16.26 -1.56
C GLU A 717 18.95 -14.96 -1.50
N ILE A 718 19.27 -14.34 -2.64
CA ILE A 718 19.89 -13.01 -2.71
C ILE A 718 18.92 -11.94 -2.24
N ASP A 719 17.67 -11.91 -2.70
CA ASP A 719 16.67 -10.94 -2.24
C ASP A 719 16.44 -11.07 -0.73
N ASN A 720 16.23 -12.30 -0.23
CA ASN A 720 16.15 -12.54 1.22
C ASN A 720 17.45 -12.17 1.95
N ALA A 721 18.63 -12.45 1.39
CA ALA A 721 19.91 -12.09 2.01
C ALA A 721 20.23 -10.60 1.89
N VAL A 722 19.68 -9.87 0.93
CA VAL A 722 19.75 -8.41 0.84
C VAL A 722 18.76 -7.81 1.82
N GLU A 723 17.52 -8.29 1.93
CA GLU A 723 16.61 -7.85 2.99
C GLU A 723 17.16 -8.10 4.41
N ASN A 724 17.90 -9.21 4.63
CA ASN A 724 18.49 -9.53 5.93
C ASN A 724 19.90 -8.93 6.18
N ARG A 725 20.74 -8.70 5.15
CA ARG A 725 22.09 -8.08 5.29
C ARG A 725 22.09 -6.57 5.02
N HIS A 726 21.23 -6.10 4.11
CA HIS A 726 20.78 -4.71 4.03
C HIS A 726 19.58 -4.48 4.96
N GLY A 727 19.63 -5.12 6.13
CA GLY A 727 19.12 -4.57 7.37
C GLY A 727 20.23 -3.97 8.27
N PRO A 728 21.01 -2.94 7.86
CA PRO A 728 21.15 -1.85 8.81
C PRO A 728 19.73 -1.31 9.05
N GLN A 729 19.54 -0.60 10.14
CA GLN A 729 18.47 0.39 10.12
C GLN A 729 18.86 1.38 9.00
N GLU A 730 18.11 1.43 7.90
CA GLU A 730 18.09 2.62 7.05
C GLU A 730 17.86 3.78 8.03
N GLU A 731 18.86 4.65 8.24
CA GLU A 731 18.75 5.76 9.18
C GLU A 731 17.48 6.51 8.82
N ILE A 732 16.47 6.45 9.71
CA ILE A 732 15.14 6.94 9.38
C ILE A 732 15.29 8.44 9.11
N PRO A 733 15.13 8.91 7.85
CA PRO A 733 15.28 10.33 7.57
C PRO A 733 14.25 11.08 8.43
N GLU A 734 14.69 12.15 9.10
CA GLU A 734 13.95 12.82 10.19
C GLU A 734 12.45 12.89 9.89
N GLU A 735 11.57 12.45 10.81
CA GLU A 735 10.14 12.15 10.53
C GLU A 735 9.45 13.21 9.63
N GLY A 736 9.42 12.94 8.32
CA GLY A 736 8.88 13.85 7.32
C GLY A 736 9.83 14.29 6.20
N VAL A 737 11.12 13.93 6.18
CA VAL A 737 12.00 14.18 5.02
C VAL A 737 11.66 13.19 3.90
N ALA A 738 11.44 13.70 2.68
CA ALA A 738 11.19 12.85 1.52
C ALA A 738 12.48 12.15 1.04
N ALA A 739 12.39 10.84 0.86
CA ALA A 739 13.46 10.04 0.27
C ALA A 739 13.26 9.84 -1.23
N LEU A 740 14.33 9.48 -1.94
CA LEU A 740 14.22 9.02 -3.33
C LEU A 740 13.38 7.72 -3.38
N ALA A 741 12.52 7.61 -4.39
CA ALA A 741 11.49 6.58 -4.46
C ALA A 741 11.83 5.54 -5.55
N GLY A 742 12.37 4.40 -5.14
CA GLY A 742 12.62 3.27 -6.02
C GLY A 742 12.82 1.96 -5.24
N LYS A 743 12.69 0.84 -5.94
CA LYS A 743 13.01 -0.52 -5.47
C LYS A 743 13.97 -1.14 -6.48
N LYS A 744 15.07 -1.73 -6.01
CA LYS A 744 15.92 -2.58 -6.83
C LYS A 744 15.14 -3.84 -7.21
N THR A 745 15.18 -4.22 -8.47
CA THR A 745 14.53 -5.40 -9.05
C THR A 745 15.53 -6.16 -9.93
N ALA A 746 15.28 -7.44 -10.21
CA ALA A 746 16.11 -8.21 -11.14
C ALA A 746 16.24 -7.50 -12.52
N GLU A 747 15.16 -6.89 -13.01
CA GLU A 747 15.16 -6.08 -14.23
C GLU A 747 16.16 -4.90 -14.12
N THR A 748 16.13 -4.11 -13.02
CA THR A 748 17.09 -3.00 -12.82
C THR A 748 18.56 -3.47 -12.75
N LEU A 749 18.81 -4.69 -12.26
CA LEU A 749 20.17 -5.26 -12.22
C LEU A 749 20.61 -5.68 -13.63
N SER A 750 19.76 -6.38 -14.38
CA SER A 750 20.05 -6.74 -15.78
C SER A 750 20.22 -5.51 -16.69
N ASP A 751 19.49 -4.41 -16.42
CA ASP A 751 19.71 -3.10 -17.07
C ASP A 751 21.05 -2.47 -16.64
N THR A 752 21.47 -2.65 -15.39
CA THR A 752 22.80 -2.20 -14.92
C THR A 752 23.91 -2.93 -15.65
N ASP A 753 23.83 -4.26 -15.71
CA ASP A 753 24.82 -5.11 -16.37
C ASP A 753 24.88 -4.80 -17.88
N SER A 754 23.72 -4.61 -18.54
CA SER A 754 23.68 -4.16 -19.94
C SER A 754 24.23 -2.74 -20.17
N ILE A 755 24.35 -1.88 -19.15
CA ILE A 755 25.05 -0.60 -19.23
C ILE A 755 26.56 -0.81 -19.06
N ILE A 756 26.99 -1.68 -18.14
CA ILE A 756 28.40 -2.00 -17.90
C ILE A 756 29.01 -2.65 -19.15
N ASP A 757 28.40 -3.71 -19.68
CA ASP A 757 28.79 -4.36 -20.93
C ASP A 757 28.93 -3.35 -22.08
N ALA A 758 27.99 -2.41 -22.19
CA ALA A 758 28.00 -1.40 -23.24
C ALA A 758 29.13 -0.37 -23.06
N LEU A 759 29.49 -0.03 -21.82
CA LEU A 759 30.61 0.86 -21.50
C LEU A 759 31.96 0.20 -21.74
N GLU A 760 32.12 -1.09 -21.38
CA GLU A 760 33.36 -1.84 -21.63
C GLU A 760 33.59 -2.05 -23.14
N VAL A 761 32.58 -2.51 -23.88
CA VAL A 761 32.67 -2.65 -25.35
C VAL A 761 32.92 -1.30 -26.04
N ALA A 762 32.40 -0.19 -25.50
CA ALA A 762 32.69 1.15 -25.99
C ALA A 762 34.14 1.61 -25.71
N GLU A 763 34.70 1.21 -24.57
CA GLU A 763 36.10 1.49 -24.21
C GLU A 763 37.09 0.66 -25.04
N GLU A 764 36.83 -0.63 -25.25
CA GLU A 764 37.62 -1.48 -26.14
C GLU A 764 37.68 -0.91 -27.56
N GLU A 765 36.53 -0.52 -28.14
CA GLU A 765 36.49 0.06 -29.48
C GLU A 765 37.22 1.40 -29.56
N LYS A 766 37.08 2.26 -28.55
CA LYS A 766 37.78 3.55 -28.48
C LYS A 766 39.30 3.36 -28.44
N ASN A 767 39.77 2.39 -27.66
CA ASN A 767 41.19 2.01 -27.60
C ASN A 767 41.67 1.39 -28.92
N ARG A 768 40.85 0.55 -29.57
CA ARG A 768 41.11 -0.06 -30.89
C ARG A 768 41.23 0.99 -31.99
N VAL A 769 40.35 2.00 -31.99
CA VAL A 769 40.38 3.14 -32.92
C VAL A 769 41.63 4.00 -32.68
N ALA A 770 41.95 4.33 -31.42
CA ALA A 770 43.13 5.14 -31.10
C ALA A 770 44.45 4.44 -31.53
N ALA A 771 44.58 3.14 -31.26
CA ALA A 771 45.73 2.35 -31.72
C ALA A 771 45.82 2.31 -33.27
N TYR A 772 44.68 2.16 -33.95
CA TYR A 772 44.62 2.20 -35.41
C TYR A 772 44.97 3.58 -35.99
N GLU A 773 44.55 4.68 -35.36
CA GLU A 773 44.95 6.03 -35.78
C GLU A 773 46.46 6.26 -35.61
N GLU A 774 47.03 5.79 -34.49
CA GLU A 774 48.48 5.76 -34.29
C GLU A 774 49.18 4.94 -35.39
N GLU A 775 48.73 3.74 -35.73
CA GLU A 775 49.31 2.92 -36.80
C GLU A 775 49.15 3.59 -38.19
N LYS A 776 48.02 4.25 -38.44
CA LYS A 776 47.73 4.98 -39.68
C LYS A 776 48.60 6.23 -39.87
N THR A 777 49.08 6.85 -38.78
CA THR A 777 50.11 7.90 -38.88
C THR A 777 51.51 7.35 -39.17
N LYS A 778 51.75 6.06 -38.90
CA LYS A 778 53.05 5.37 -39.07
C LYS A 778 53.15 4.61 -40.41
N ALA A 779 52.04 4.13 -40.95
CA ALA A 779 51.96 3.39 -42.21
C ALA A 779 50.59 3.56 -42.91
N ASN A 780 50.53 3.29 -44.21
CA ASN A 780 49.29 3.40 -45.00
C ASN A 780 48.44 2.11 -44.88
N VAL A 781 47.84 1.90 -43.70
CA VAL A 781 47.07 0.71 -43.32
C VAL A 781 45.65 0.72 -43.94
N PRO A 782 45.08 -0.42 -44.38
CA PRO A 782 43.68 -0.50 -44.83
C PRO A 782 42.67 0.01 -43.79
N ASN A 783 41.47 0.40 -44.23
CA ASN A 783 40.42 0.95 -43.37
C ASN A 783 39.97 -0.04 -42.29
N LEU A 784 39.77 0.46 -41.06
CA LEU A 784 39.23 -0.31 -39.94
C LEU A 784 37.80 -0.81 -40.26
N LEU A 785 37.52 -2.08 -39.95
CA LEU A 785 36.17 -2.64 -40.02
C LEU A 785 35.40 -2.31 -38.73
N PRO A 786 34.17 -1.73 -38.81
CA PRO A 786 33.33 -1.48 -37.65
C PRO A 786 33.08 -2.75 -36.83
N ASN A 787 33.04 -2.62 -35.51
CA ASN A 787 32.71 -3.74 -34.64
C ASN A 787 31.26 -4.20 -34.87
N ALA A 788 31.08 -5.49 -35.21
CA ALA A 788 29.76 -6.07 -35.49
C ALA A 788 28.82 -6.00 -34.29
N VAL A 789 29.35 -6.06 -33.06
CA VAL A 789 28.58 -5.97 -31.80
C VAL A 789 27.90 -4.60 -31.67
N MET A 790 28.53 -3.53 -32.16
CA MET A 790 27.97 -2.17 -32.12
C MET A 790 26.92 -1.90 -33.21
N LEU A 791 26.65 -2.85 -34.10
CA LEU A 791 25.69 -2.71 -35.21
C LEU A 791 26.00 -1.50 -36.14
N GLY A 792 27.26 -1.05 -36.18
CA GLY A 792 27.70 0.11 -36.96
C GLY A 792 27.45 1.50 -36.32
N LEU A 793 27.05 1.56 -35.05
CA LEU A 793 26.92 2.81 -34.28
C LEU A 793 28.28 3.33 -33.79
N SER A 794 28.36 4.62 -33.43
CA SER A 794 29.53 5.13 -32.70
C SER A 794 29.54 4.62 -31.24
N PRO A 795 30.71 4.56 -30.57
CA PRO A 795 30.79 4.15 -29.16
C PRO A 795 29.86 4.97 -28.24
N SER A 796 29.74 6.28 -28.46
CA SER A 796 28.80 7.13 -27.71
C SER A 796 27.33 6.81 -28.01
N ASP A 797 26.96 6.52 -29.26
CA ASP A 797 25.57 6.21 -29.61
C ASP A 797 25.17 4.79 -29.18
N PHE A 798 26.14 3.88 -29.09
CA PHE A 798 25.95 2.53 -28.58
C PHE A 798 25.62 2.54 -27.08
N VAL A 799 26.38 3.28 -26.27
CA VAL A 799 26.09 3.46 -24.83
C VAL A 799 24.78 4.23 -24.63
N LEU A 800 24.52 5.28 -25.44
CA LEU A 800 23.23 5.99 -25.40
C LEU A 800 22.05 5.04 -25.68
N ARG A 801 22.21 4.10 -26.63
CA ARG A 801 21.21 3.09 -26.96
C ARG A 801 21.02 2.04 -25.87
N ALA A 802 22.04 1.73 -25.07
CA ALA A 802 21.87 0.89 -23.89
C ALA A 802 20.99 1.62 -22.86
N ILE A 803 21.41 2.82 -22.46
CA ILE A 803 20.70 3.64 -21.46
C ILE A 803 19.28 4.00 -21.91
N SER A 804 19.04 4.25 -23.20
CA SER A 804 17.71 4.59 -23.72
C SER A 804 16.77 3.38 -23.93
N LYS A 805 17.19 2.15 -23.59
CA LYS A 805 16.28 1.00 -23.43
C LYS A 805 15.71 0.93 -22.01
N VAL A 806 16.51 1.36 -21.01
CA VAL A 806 16.16 1.29 -19.60
C VAL A 806 14.94 2.17 -19.34
N ARG A 807 13.99 1.66 -18.54
CA ARG A 807 12.74 2.37 -18.26
C ARG A 807 13.00 3.61 -17.41
N THR A 808 12.20 4.64 -17.65
CA THR A 808 12.19 5.97 -16.98
C THR A 808 12.10 5.91 -15.46
N ASN A 809 11.38 4.94 -14.88
CA ASN A 809 11.39 4.70 -13.43
C ASN A 809 12.68 4.03 -12.94
N ASP A 810 13.14 3.02 -13.68
CA ASP A 810 14.20 2.10 -13.26
C ASP A 810 15.61 2.69 -13.47
N LEU A 811 15.77 3.68 -14.35
CA LEU A 811 17.04 4.34 -14.68
C LEU A 811 17.85 4.76 -13.44
N GLU A 812 17.21 5.37 -12.44
CA GLU A 812 17.91 5.78 -11.20
C GLU A 812 18.32 4.58 -10.34
N GLN A 813 17.53 3.50 -10.34
CA GLN A 813 17.89 2.26 -9.63
C GLN A 813 18.95 1.43 -10.36
N ALA A 814 19.04 1.53 -11.69
CA ALA A 814 20.05 0.90 -12.53
C ALA A 814 21.38 1.68 -12.60
N LEU A 815 21.36 3.00 -12.35
CA LEU A 815 22.60 3.79 -12.22
C LEU A 815 23.20 3.71 -10.81
N LEU A 816 22.40 3.38 -9.78
CA LEU A 816 22.82 3.29 -8.38
C LEU A 816 23.90 2.22 -8.06
N PRO A 817 24.00 1.06 -8.73
CA PRO A 817 25.04 0.06 -8.47
C PRO A 817 26.34 0.30 -9.25
N LEU A 818 26.38 1.28 -10.18
CA LEU A 818 27.56 1.54 -11.00
C LEU A 818 28.77 1.93 -10.16
N GLN A 819 29.93 1.42 -10.57
CA GLN A 819 31.20 1.79 -9.95
C GLN A 819 31.61 3.21 -10.39
N PHE A 820 32.37 3.91 -9.53
CA PHE A 820 32.80 5.28 -9.77
C PHE A 820 33.67 5.44 -11.04
N SER A 821 34.41 4.39 -11.41
CA SER A 821 35.10 4.26 -12.70
C SER A 821 34.16 4.53 -13.88
N ASP A 822 33.00 3.89 -13.86
CA ASP A 822 32.08 3.81 -14.99
C ASP A 822 31.14 5.02 -15.00
N ALA A 823 30.85 5.59 -13.83
CA ALA A 823 30.30 6.95 -13.72
C ALA A 823 31.22 8.02 -14.38
N LEU A 824 32.54 7.93 -14.22
CA LEU A 824 33.48 8.83 -14.91
C LEU A 824 33.53 8.58 -16.43
N LYS A 825 33.50 7.33 -16.89
CA LYS A 825 33.36 7.01 -18.33
C LYS A 825 32.08 7.62 -18.89
N LEU A 826 30.96 7.44 -18.19
CA LEU A 826 29.64 7.94 -18.52
C LEU A 826 29.62 9.47 -18.66
N PHE A 827 30.16 10.22 -17.69
CA PHE A 827 30.30 11.67 -17.81
C PHE A 827 31.06 12.14 -19.07
N SER A 828 32.01 11.34 -19.59
CA SER A 828 32.73 11.69 -20.83
C SER A 828 31.89 11.51 -22.11
N TYR A 829 30.92 10.59 -22.12
CA TYR A 829 30.03 10.39 -23.27
C TYR A 829 28.89 11.42 -23.32
N MET A 830 28.54 12.01 -22.18
CA MET A 830 27.47 13.02 -22.05
C MET A 830 27.77 14.33 -22.80
N GLU A 831 29.04 14.64 -23.08
CA GLU A 831 29.43 15.73 -23.99
C GLU A 831 28.81 15.52 -25.38
N ASN A 832 29.01 14.34 -25.98
CA ASN A 832 28.45 14.01 -27.29
C ASN A 832 26.91 14.00 -27.26
N TRP A 833 26.30 13.46 -26.21
CA TRP A 833 24.83 13.36 -26.11
C TRP A 833 24.13 14.71 -25.95
N SER A 834 24.79 15.68 -25.34
CA SER A 834 24.26 17.05 -25.18
C SER A 834 24.08 17.81 -26.51
N LEU A 835 24.72 17.32 -27.59
CA LEU A 835 24.54 17.82 -28.95
C LEU A 835 23.21 17.34 -29.58
N ILE A 836 22.57 16.30 -29.03
CA ILE A 836 21.31 15.73 -29.50
C ILE A 836 20.16 16.37 -28.69
N PRO A 837 19.37 17.32 -29.25
CA PRO A 837 18.41 18.10 -28.46
C PRO A 837 17.36 17.24 -27.76
N GLU A 838 16.89 16.18 -28.43
CA GLU A 838 15.86 15.26 -27.92
C GLU A 838 16.29 14.44 -26.69
N LYS A 839 17.57 14.43 -26.33
CA LYS A 839 18.10 13.65 -25.21
C LYS A 839 18.66 14.51 -24.07
N VAL A 840 18.60 15.84 -24.19
CA VAL A 840 19.13 16.75 -23.15
C VAL A 840 18.46 16.53 -21.78
N GLU A 841 17.16 16.24 -21.72
CA GLU A 841 16.46 15.94 -20.47
C GLU A 841 17.03 14.69 -19.77
N LEU A 842 17.21 13.60 -20.53
CA LEU A 842 17.83 12.37 -20.07
C LEU A 842 19.27 12.62 -19.58
N VAL A 843 20.07 13.36 -20.35
CA VAL A 843 21.44 13.76 -19.97
C VAL A 843 21.44 14.60 -18.69
N CYS A 844 20.52 15.56 -18.54
CA CYS A 844 20.39 16.37 -17.33
C CYS A 844 20.05 15.51 -16.11
N ARG A 845 19.07 14.59 -16.22
CA ARG A 845 18.64 13.71 -15.12
C ARG A 845 19.78 12.80 -14.66
N ILE A 846 20.45 12.13 -15.60
CA ILE A 846 21.64 11.31 -15.34
C ILE A 846 22.74 12.14 -14.67
N ALA A 847 23.00 13.36 -15.16
CA ALA A 847 24.04 14.22 -14.60
C ALA A 847 23.72 14.59 -13.14
N THR A 848 22.50 15.06 -12.87
CA THR A 848 22.08 15.41 -11.50
C THR A 848 22.14 14.22 -10.56
N PHE A 849 21.79 13.02 -11.03
CA PHE A 849 21.76 11.81 -10.22
C PHE A 849 23.16 11.30 -9.87
N LEU A 850 24.06 11.19 -10.86
CA LEU A 850 25.46 10.80 -10.63
C LEU A 850 26.21 11.85 -9.78
N LEU A 851 25.90 13.13 -9.95
CA LEU A 851 26.44 14.22 -9.11
C LEU A 851 25.96 14.15 -7.65
N GLN A 852 24.76 13.62 -7.40
CA GLN A 852 24.23 13.41 -6.05
C GLN A 852 24.87 12.19 -5.38
N ILE A 853 24.91 11.02 -6.06
CA ILE A 853 25.52 9.79 -5.51
C ILE A 853 27.00 10.02 -5.23
N HIS A 854 27.76 10.41 -6.25
CA HIS A 854 29.23 10.42 -6.19
C HIS A 854 29.80 11.75 -5.66
N HIS A 855 28.99 12.60 -5.02
CA HIS A 855 29.39 13.95 -4.59
C HIS A 855 30.74 13.97 -3.86
N ASN A 856 30.89 13.14 -2.81
CA ASN A 856 32.09 13.06 -1.99
C ASN A 856 33.32 12.52 -2.77
N GLN A 857 33.09 11.67 -3.78
CA GLN A 857 34.14 11.11 -4.63
C GLN A 857 34.59 12.13 -5.69
N LEU A 858 33.64 12.80 -6.36
CA LEU A 858 33.92 13.86 -7.35
C LEU A 858 34.63 15.07 -6.74
N VAL A 859 34.31 15.45 -5.49
CA VAL A 859 35.00 16.53 -4.76
C VAL A 859 36.44 16.17 -4.38
N THR A 860 36.72 14.89 -4.11
CA THR A 860 38.06 14.41 -3.73
C THR A 860 38.95 14.07 -4.92
N THR A 861 38.40 13.70 -6.08
CA THR A 861 39.19 13.31 -7.26
C THR A 861 39.49 14.49 -8.19
N PRO A 862 40.75 14.93 -8.36
CA PRO A 862 41.08 16.10 -9.18
C PRO A 862 40.83 15.87 -10.69
N ALA A 863 40.86 14.61 -11.14
CA ALA A 863 40.66 14.22 -12.54
C ALA A 863 39.23 14.49 -13.06
N ALA A 864 38.22 14.57 -12.18
CA ALA A 864 36.84 14.89 -12.58
C ALA A 864 36.66 16.36 -12.98
N ARG A 865 37.50 17.27 -12.47
CA ARG A 865 37.32 18.73 -12.56
C ARG A 865 37.27 19.28 -14.00
N PRO A 866 38.09 18.83 -14.97
CA PRO A 866 37.99 19.29 -16.36
C PRO A 866 36.67 18.87 -17.01
N VAL A 867 36.29 17.59 -16.86
CA VAL A 867 35.06 17.02 -17.43
C VAL A 867 33.83 17.76 -16.90
N LEU A 868 33.76 17.97 -15.58
CA LEU A 868 32.65 18.70 -14.95
C LEU A 868 32.59 20.18 -15.38
N SER A 869 33.72 20.82 -15.69
CA SER A 869 33.71 22.20 -16.19
C SER A 869 33.15 22.31 -17.61
N ILE A 870 33.52 21.37 -18.49
CA ILE A 870 33.00 21.29 -19.86
C ILE A 870 31.49 21.00 -19.83
N LEU A 871 31.09 19.97 -19.08
CA LEU A 871 29.71 19.54 -18.93
C LEU A 871 28.81 20.64 -18.33
N ARG A 872 29.29 21.42 -17.34
CA ARG A 872 28.58 22.59 -16.79
C ARG A 872 28.22 23.60 -17.87
N ASP A 873 29.20 23.99 -18.69
CA ASP A 873 29.03 25.11 -19.64
C ASP A 873 28.12 24.73 -20.81
N ILE A 874 28.15 23.47 -21.23
CA ILE A 874 27.23 22.94 -22.25
C ILE A 874 25.81 22.77 -21.68
N LEU A 875 25.64 22.10 -20.53
CA LEU A 875 24.31 21.88 -19.94
C LEU A 875 23.62 23.19 -19.55
N HIS A 876 24.34 24.16 -18.97
CA HIS A 876 23.76 25.46 -18.64
C HIS A 876 23.24 26.19 -19.90
N THR A 877 23.97 26.09 -21.01
CA THR A 877 23.56 26.68 -22.30
C THR A 877 22.29 26.00 -22.83
N LYS A 878 22.25 24.66 -22.85
CA LYS A 878 21.11 23.89 -23.36
C LYS A 878 19.86 24.02 -22.48
N VAL A 879 20.01 23.93 -21.15
CA VAL A 879 18.89 24.16 -20.21
C VAL A 879 18.33 25.58 -20.33
N LYS A 880 19.16 26.57 -20.66
CA LYS A 880 18.67 27.93 -20.96
C LYS A 880 17.84 27.97 -22.25
N GLU A 881 18.28 27.36 -23.35
CA GLU A 881 17.50 27.26 -24.59
C GLU A 881 16.11 26.62 -24.35
N PHE A 882 16.05 25.54 -23.57
CA PHE A 882 14.79 24.92 -23.17
C PHE A 882 13.95 25.81 -22.26
N LYS A 883 14.55 26.48 -21.26
CA LYS A 883 13.84 27.41 -20.39
C LYS A 883 13.22 28.58 -21.16
N ASP A 884 13.94 29.16 -22.11
CA ASP A 884 13.48 30.30 -22.90
C ASP A 884 12.33 29.89 -23.86
N THR A 885 12.38 28.68 -24.44
CA THR A 885 11.27 28.14 -25.26
C THR A 885 10.04 27.75 -24.43
N ILE A 886 10.23 27.12 -23.25
CA ILE A 886 9.13 26.82 -22.31
C ILE A 886 8.49 28.12 -21.80
N GLY A 887 9.28 29.15 -21.47
CA GLY A 887 8.78 30.45 -21.05
C GLY A 887 7.94 31.15 -22.13
N PHE A 888 8.37 31.08 -23.39
CA PHE A 888 7.59 31.58 -24.53
C PHE A 888 6.27 30.81 -24.70
N ASN A 889 6.32 29.48 -24.62
CA ASN A 889 5.13 28.62 -24.75
C ASN A 889 4.13 28.87 -23.60
N LEU A 890 4.61 29.02 -22.36
CA LEU A 890 3.77 29.36 -21.20
C LEU A 890 3.07 30.71 -21.39
N ALA A 891 3.82 31.74 -21.79
CA ALA A 891 3.27 33.07 -22.05
C ALA A 891 2.23 33.06 -23.19
N ALA A 892 2.46 32.25 -24.24
CA ALA A 892 1.49 32.03 -25.31
C ALA A 892 0.24 31.29 -24.82
N MET A 893 0.37 30.27 -23.95
CA MET A 893 -0.76 29.58 -23.34
C MET A 893 -1.57 30.49 -22.40
N ASP A 894 -0.93 31.31 -21.57
CA ASP A 894 -1.65 32.25 -20.70
C ASP A 894 -2.36 33.34 -21.50
N HIS A 895 -1.76 33.81 -22.61
CA HIS A 895 -2.46 34.70 -23.54
C HIS A 895 -3.65 34.01 -24.22
N LEU A 896 -3.52 32.75 -24.64
CA LEU A 896 -4.65 31.95 -25.16
C LEU A 896 -5.73 31.70 -24.10
N LYS A 897 -5.35 31.49 -22.84
CA LYS A 897 -6.25 31.32 -21.69
C LYS A 897 -7.01 32.61 -21.37
N GLN A 898 -6.34 33.77 -21.43
CA GLN A 898 -6.98 35.08 -21.34
C GLN A 898 -7.94 35.33 -22.51
N LEU A 899 -7.56 34.97 -23.74
CA LEU A 899 -8.43 35.04 -24.91
C LEU A 899 -9.66 34.12 -24.75
N MET A 900 -9.49 32.87 -24.30
CA MET A 900 -10.61 31.96 -24.02
C MET A 900 -11.52 32.52 -22.92
N ALA A 901 -10.97 33.01 -21.82
CA ALA A 901 -11.73 33.66 -20.75
C ALA A 901 -12.54 34.87 -21.27
N SER A 902 -11.94 35.73 -22.10
CA SER A 902 -12.63 36.87 -22.72
C SER A 902 -13.79 36.45 -23.64
N ARG A 903 -13.64 35.32 -24.34
CA ARG A 903 -14.68 34.75 -25.21
C ARG A 903 -15.83 34.12 -24.40
N SER A 904 -15.53 33.43 -23.29
CA SER A 904 -16.56 32.87 -22.40
C SER A 904 -17.29 33.93 -21.57
N ASP A 905 -16.61 35.01 -21.18
CA ASP A 905 -17.19 36.12 -20.40
C ASP A 905 -18.23 36.95 -21.17
N ALA A 906 -18.12 37.01 -22.50
CA ALA A 906 -18.93 37.87 -23.36
C ALA A 906 -20.45 37.72 -23.14
N PRO A 907 -21.06 36.52 -23.19
CA PRO A 907 -22.49 36.35 -22.89
C PRO A 907 -22.83 36.63 -21.42
N PHE A 908 -21.95 36.34 -20.46
CA PHE A 908 -22.22 36.52 -19.04
C PHE A 908 -22.20 37.99 -18.61
N LYS A 909 -21.39 38.85 -19.24
CA LYS A 909 -21.36 40.29 -18.95
C LYS A 909 -22.68 40.98 -19.32
N ASP A 910 -23.25 40.66 -20.49
CA ASP A 910 -24.56 41.18 -20.92
C ASP A 910 -25.71 40.65 -20.03
N ALA A 911 -25.71 39.36 -19.69
CA ALA A 911 -26.68 38.78 -18.76
C ALA A 911 -26.60 39.40 -17.35
N LYS A 912 -25.39 39.64 -16.83
CA LYS A 912 -25.15 40.27 -15.51
C LYS A 912 -25.56 41.74 -15.51
N ALA A 913 -25.33 42.47 -16.61
CA ALA A 913 -25.81 43.84 -16.78
C ALA A 913 -27.34 43.92 -16.76
N LYS A 914 -28.03 43.07 -17.54
CA LYS A 914 -29.50 43.00 -17.55
C LYS A 914 -30.08 42.59 -16.19
N LEU A 915 -29.42 41.69 -15.45
CA LEU A 915 -29.85 41.30 -14.11
C LEU A 915 -29.60 42.40 -13.05
N MET A 916 -28.51 43.17 -13.16
CA MET A 916 -28.30 44.40 -12.38
C MET A 916 -29.39 45.44 -12.68
N GLU A 917 -29.72 45.63 -13.95
CA GLU A 917 -30.74 46.60 -14.38
C GLU A 917 -32.13 46.22 -13.86
N ILE A 918 -32.55 44.95 -14.00
CA ILE A 918 -33.80 44.41 -13.42
C ILE A 918 -33.82 44.61 -11.89
N ARG A 919 -32.71 44.30 -11.19
CA ARG A 919 -32.61 44.56 -9.74
C ARG A 919 -32.74 46.05 -9.41
N SER A 920 -32.18 46.95 -10.22
CA SER A 920 -32.31 48.39 -10.02
C SER A 920 -33.75 48.88 -10.23
N GLN A 921 -34.48 48.32 -11.21
CA GLN A 921 -35.89 48.62 -11.47
C GLN A 921 -36.79 48.07 -10.35
N GLN A 922 -36.51 46.86 -9.84
CA GLN A 922 -37.19 46.29 -8.68
C GLN A 922 -36.93 47.10 -7.40
N ALA A 923 -35.68 47.53 -7.16
CA ALA A 923 -35.33 48.39 -6.04
C ALA A 923 -36.01 49.76 -6.12
N LYS A 924 -36.11 50.37 -7.31
CA LYS A 924 -36.87 51.62 -7.52
C LYS A 924 -38.36 51.42 -7.21
N ARG A 925 -39.01 50.37 -7.74
CA ARG A 925 -40.41 50.04 -7.43
C ARG A 925 -40.65 49.72 -5.95
N ALA A 926 -39.67 49.11 -5.28
CA ALA A 926 -39.71 48.87 -3.84
C ALA A 926 -39.58 50.18 -3.03
N ALA A 927 -38.68 51.09 -3.44
CA ALA A 927 -38.52 52.41 -2.84
C ALA A 927 -39.74 53.32 -3.09
N GLU A 928 -40.40 53.21 -4.25
CA GLU A 928 -41.65 53.90 -4.56
C GLU A 928 -42.81 53.37 -3.69
N ARG A 929 -42.92 52.05 -3.51
CA ARG A 929 -43.84 51.45 -2.53
C ARG A 929 -43.54 51.89 -1.10
N LEU A 930 -42.27 51.94 -0.70
CA LEU A 930 -41.85 52.42 0.62
C LEU A 930 -42.22 53.89 0.81
N LYS A 931 -42.02 54.77 -0.18
CA LYS A 931 -42.51 56.15 -0.13
C LYS A 931 -44.03 56.26 -0.06
N LEU A 932 -44.77 55.38 -0.73
CA LEU A 932 -46.24 55.33 -0.66
C LEU A 932 -46.70 54.94 0.75
N ILE A 933 -46.08 53.93 1.36
CA ILE A 933 -46.31 53.52 2.76
C ILE A 933 -45.89 54.64 3.73
N GLN A 934 -44.73 55.25 3.52
CA GLN A 934 -44.18 56.31 4.37
C GLN A 934 -45.04 57.57 4.31
N ASN A 935 -45.59 57.93 3.15
CA ASN A 935 -46.59 59.01 3.04
C ASN A 935 -47.89 58.65 3.78
N PHE A 936 -48.34 57.39 3.72
CA PHE A 936 -49.52 56.91 4.45
C PHE A 936 -49.31 56.99 5.98
N VAL A 937 -48.10 56.66 6.45
CA VAL A 937 -47.69 56.78 7.86
C VAL A 937 -47.49 58.24 8.28
N VAL A 938 -46.97 59.11 7.41
CA VAL A 938 -46.83 60.55 7.69
C VAL A 938 -48.20 61.23 7.83
N VAL A 939 -49.21 60.84 7.03
CA VAL A 939 -50.60 61.30 7.22
C VAL A 939 -51.16 60.88 8.57
N LEU A 940 -50.83 59.67 9.06
CA LEU A 940 -51.26 59.17 10.38
C LEU A 940 -50.49 59.78 11.57
N LEU A 941 -49.33 60.42 11.33
CA LEU A 941 -48.51 61.05 12.38
C LEU A 941 -48.64 62.59 12.43
N LEU A 942 -49.32 63.20 11.46
CA LEU A 942 -49.48 64.66 11.38
C LEU A 942 -50.53 65.24 12.35
N ASP A 943 -51.40 64.42 12.94
CA ASP A 943 -52.40 64.85 13.92
C ASP A 943 -51.84 65.03 15.35
N SER A 944 -50.63 64.50 15.67
CA SER A 944 -50.22 64.29 17.06
C SER A 944 -49.13 65.21 17.65
N THR A 945 -48.29 65.88 16.85
CA THR A 945 -47.11 66.62 17.40
C THR A 945 -46.87 67.98 16.75
N LEU A 946 -47.63 69.00 17.15
CA LEU A 946 -47.43 70.41 16.80
C LEU A 946 -46.88 71.19 18.02
N LEU A 947 -45.64 70.88 18.44
CA LEU A 947 -44.93 71.55 19.55
C LEU A 947 -43.41 71.34 19.45
N MET A 948 -42.62 72.41 19.58
CA MET A 948 -41.13 72.47 19.67
C MET A 948 -40.34 71.71 18.58
N ALA A 949 -39.66 72.30 17.58
CA ALA A 949 -39.00 73.61 17.42
C ALA A 949 -37.75 73.85 18.32
N CYS A 950 -36.70 74.46 17.73
CA CYS A 950 -35.38 74.83 18.30
C CYS A 950 -34.40 73.66 18.59
N LEU A 951 -33.08 73.67 18.29
CA LEU A 951 -32.13 74.66 17.69
C LEU A 951 -30.92 73.93 16.98
N VAL A 952 -30.33 74.57 15.94
CA VAL A 952 -28.88 74.63 15.50
C VAL A 952 -27.94 73.39 15.58
N GLY A 953 -27.04 73.05 14.63
CA GLY A 953 -26.80 73.51 13.23
C GLY A 953 -25.32 73.57 12.73
N THR A 954 -25.01 72.95 11.57
CA THR A 954 -23.81 73.16 10.65
C THR A 954 -22.42 72.64 11.11
N ARG A 955 -21.33 72.39 10.32
CA ARG A 955 -20.84 72.32 8.88
C ARG A 955 -19.43 71.62 8.89
N ARG A 956 -18.58 71.24 7.89
CA ARG A 956 -18.24 71.33 6.41
C ARG A 956 -17.55 69.94 6.01
N ARG A 957 -16.92 69.51 4.87
CA ARG A 957 -16.27 69.97 3.59
C ARG A 957 -14.79 70.47 3.65
N ASN A 958 -13.77 70.12 2.84
CA ASN A 958 -13.52 69.36 1.57
C ASN A 958 -12.01 68.87 1.52
N MET A 959 -11.50 67.87 0.76
CA MET A 959 -11.08 67.77 -0.69
C MET A 959 -10.09 68.86 -1.23
N MET A 960 -9.04 68.64 -2.08
CA MET A 960 -8.39 67.47 -2.75
C MET A 960 -7.02 67.83 -3.48
N MET A 961 -6.29 66.85 -4.08
CA MET A 961 -5.26 66.88 -5.20
C MET A 961 -3.71 67.09 -5.03
N GLY A 962 -2.92 66.38 -5.88
CA GLY A 962 -1.50 66.64 -6.32
C GLY A 962 -0.37 65.77 -5.68
N LEU A 963 0.39 64.80 -6.22
CA LEU A 963 0.91 64.29 -7.53
C LEU A 963 2.34 64.75 -7.98
N PHE A 964 3.39 63.88 -7.84
CA PHE A 964 4.42 63.47 -8.87
C PHE A 964 5.79 62.88 -8.35
N MET A 965 6.41 61.95 -9.13
CA MET A 965 7.84 61.46 -9.20
C MET A 965 8.55 60.96 -7.89
N SER A 966 9.14 59.74 -7.77
CA SER A 966 10.24 59.00 -8.48
C SER A 966 11.66 59.60 -8.29
N GLY A 967 12.74 58.85 -8.00
CA GLY A 967 12.93 57.41 -7.71
C GLY A 967 14.42 57.00 -7.65
N LEU A 968 14.74 55.83 -7.07
CA LEU A 968 15.99 55.03 -7.04
C LEU A 968 17.40 55.69 -6.91
N MET A 969 18.24 55.13 -6.02
CA MET A 969 19.69 54.95 -6.22
C MET A 969 20.21 53.72 -5.47
N VAL A 970 21.42 53.25 -5.79
CA VAL A 970 21.95 51.90 -5.47
C VAL A 970 23.16 51.96 -4.52
N SER A 971 23.37 50.91 -3.73
CA SER A 971 24.70 50.55 -3.19
C SER A 971 24.89 49.02 -3.16
N GLU A 972 25.83 48.52 -3.96
CA GLU A 972 26.33 47.15 -3.89
C GLU A 972 27.45 47.01 -2.84
N SER A 973 27.66 45.80 -2.32
CA SER A 973 28.98 45.33 -1.92
C SER A 973 29.04 43.80 -1.97
N ASN A 974 30.24 43.26 -2.21
CA ASN A 974 30.46 41.86 -2.60
C ASN A 974 31.11 41.01 -1.51
N PHE A 975 30.97 39.69 -1.67
CA PHE A 975 31.81 38.59 -1.16
C PHE A 975 33.03 38.93 -0.29
N GLN A 976 33.18 38.17 0.80
CA GLN A 976 34.42 37.40 0.97
C GLN A 976 34.21 36.05 1.67
N THR A 977 34.93 35.04 1.20
CA THR A 977 35.02 33.69 1.78
C THR A 977 36.11 33.61 2.84
N ALA A 978 35.90 32.84 3.91
CA ALA A 978 36.96 32.43 4.83
C ALA A 978 36.84 30.94 5.20
N PHE A 979 37.83 30.15 4.79
CA PHE A 979 38.07 28.80 5.33
C PHE A 979 39.03 28.91 6.53
N ALA A 980 38.64 28.43 7.71
CA ALA A 980 39.58 27.96 8.74
C ALA A 980 38.86 27.15 9.84
N LEU A 981 39.34 25.92 10.05
CA LEU A 981 39.50 25.19 11.32
C LEU A 981 38.67 25.68 12.53
N THR A 982 37.69 24.88 12.95
CA THR A 982 37.06 25.01 14.28
C THR A 982 37.98 24.44 15.39
N PRO A 983 38.45 25.24 16.36
CA PRO A 983 38.88 24.71 17.65
C PRO A 983 37.67 24.24 18.48
N SER A 984 37.86 23.42 19.51
CA SER A 984 36.80 23.13 20.48
C SER A 984 36.46 24.41 21.27
N VAL A 985 35.33 25.03 20.92
CA VAL A 985 34.83 26.23 21.63
C VAL A 985 34.19 25.79 22.94
N PHE A 986 34.81 26.17 24.06
CA PHE A 986 34.26 25.97 25.39
C PHE A 986 33.32 27.12 25.76
N ARG A 987 32.18 26.78 26.36
CA ARG A 987 31.30 27.72 27.06
C ARG A 987 31.60 27.69 28.56
N GLU A 988 31.39 28.80 29.24
CA GLU A 988 31.48 28.86 30.69
C GLU A 988 30.08 28.70 31.30
N TYR A 989 29.94 27.77 32.25
CA TYR A 989 28.79 27.74 33.15
C TYR A 989 29.10 28.63 34.36
N ILE A 990 28.13 29.42 34.80
CA ILE A 990 28.23 30.23 36.02
C ILE A 990 26.96 29.98 36.83
N ASP A 991 27.09 29.39 38.02
CA ASP A 991 26.00 29.31 38.98
C ASP A 991 25.77 30.67 39.64
N THR A 992 24.59 31.24 39.39
CA THR A 992 24.16 32.54 39.91
C THR A 992 23.93 32.57 41.42
N PHE A 993 23.87 31.43 42.11
CA PHE A 993 23.55 31.36 43.55
C PHE A 993 24.81 31.22 44.43
N ASP A 994 25.63 30.20 44.21
CA ASP A 994 26.86 29.95 45.00
C ASP A 994 28.16 30.36 44.26
N GLY A 995 28.07 30.90 43.03
CA GLY A 995 29.18 31.56 42.33
C GLY A 995 30.25 30.61 41.79
N TYR A 996 29.91 29.37 41.46
CA TYR A 996 30.84 28.44 40.79
C TYR A 996 30.90 28.73 39.30
N SER A 997 32.10 28.62 38.71
CA SER A 997 32.23 28.47 37.25
C SER A 997 33.09 27.28 36.86
N PHE A 998 32.78 26.72 35.69
CA PHE A 998 33.59 25.73 34.98
C PHE A 998 33.34 25.83 33.47
N LYS A 999 34.29 25.32 32.67
CA LYS A 999 34.26 25.42 31.21
C LYS A 999 33.91 24.07 30.61
N TYR A 1000 32.90 24.03 29.75
CA TYR A 1000 32.37 22.81 29.12
C TYR A 1000 32.27 22.94 27.59
N PRO A 1001 32.37 21.83 26.82
CA PRO A 1001 32.26 21.87 25.36
C PRO A 1001 30.90 22.38 24.86
N GLN A 1002 30.88 23.17 23.78
CA GLN A 1002 29.65 23.75 23.22
C GLN A 1002 28.62 22.71 22.71
N ASN A 1003 29.02 21.47 22.46
CA ASN A 1003 28.17 20.35 22.03
C ASN A 1003 27.51 19.57 23.20
N TRP A 1004 27.41 20.17 24.39
CA TRP A 1004 26.65 19.62 25.52
C TRP A 1004 25.40 20.46 25.82
N ILE A 1005 24.28 19.78 26.04
CA ILE A 1005 22.97 20.34 26.40
C ILE A 1005 22.83 20.34 27.93
N GLN A 1006 22.50 21.50 28.53
CA GLN A 1006 22.11 21.58 29.95
C GLN A 1006 20.64 21.16 30.12
N VAL A 1007 20.39 20.19 31.01
CA VAL A 1007 19.07 19.80 31.50
C VAL A 1007 19.00 20.07 33.00
N ARG A 1008 18.12 21.00 33.41
CA ARG A 1008 17.97 21.41 34.82
C ARG A 1008 16.99 20.48 35.54
N GLY A 1009 17.49 19.67 36.46
CA GLY A 1009 16.69 18.80 37.32
C GLY A 1009 16.37 19.44 38.68
N ALA A 1010 15.40 18.87 39.40
CA ALA A 1010 15.03 19.29 40.75
C ALA A 1010 16.03 18.79 41.82
N GLY A 1011 17.28 19.28 41.77
CA GLY A 1011 18.33 18.96 42.74
C GLY A 1011 19.72 18.66 42.15
N ALA A 1012 19.84 18.61 40.83
CA ALA A 1012 21.11 18.49 40.12
C ALA A 1012 21.02 19.15 38.74
N ASP A 1013 22.10 19.79 38.30
CA ASP A 1013 22.31 20.15 36.91
C ASP A 1013 22.96 18.96 36.19
N ILE A 1014 22.38 18.54 35.06
CA ILE A 1014 22.91 17.44 34.26
C ILE A 1014 23.22 17.96 32.85
N PHE A 1015 24.44 17.72 32.38
CA PHE A 1015 24.87 18.03 31.03
C PHE A 1015 25.03 16.74 30.24
N PHE A 1016 24.46 16.70 29.03
CA PHE A 1016 24.55 15.56 28.10
C PHE A 1016 25.17 15.98 26.78
N ARG A 1017 26.03 15.14 26.19
CA ARG A 1017 26.33 15.17 24.75
C ARG A 1017 25.06 14.83 23.95
N ASP A 1018 24.96 15.27 22.69
CA ASP A 1018 23.75 15.08 21.86
C ASP A 1018 23.23 13.61 21.86
N PRO A 1019 21.94 13.37 22.18
CA PRO A 1019 21.47 12.09 22.73
C PRO A 1019 21.23 10.97 21.70
N ILE A 1020 21.84 11.05 20.52
CA ILE A 1020 21.59 10.12 19.40
C ILE A 1020 22.41 8.82 19.55
N VAL A 1021 23.58 8.85 20.18
CA VAL A 1021 24.45 7.68 20.36
C VAL A 1021 24.28 7.07 21.75
N LEU A 1022 23.28 6.20 21.92
CA LEU A 1022 22.86 5.66 23.22
C LEU A 1022 23.96 4.91 24.01
N ASP A 1023 24.91 4.28 23.33
CA ASP A 1023 26.04 3.58 23.97
C ASP A 1023 27.18 4.53 24.42
N GLU A 1024 27.26 5.74 23.86
CA GLU A 1024 28.32 6.72 24.13
C GLU A 1024 27.85 7.91 24.98
N ASN A 1025 26.72 7.76 25.67
CA ASN A 1025 26.17 8.72 26.61
C ASN A 1025 27.21 9.15 27.68
N LEU A 1026 27.83 10.30 27.43
CA LEU A 1026 28.74 11.00 28.32
C LEU A 1026 27.94 12.08 29.06
N SER A 1027 27.90 11.96 30.38
CA SER A 1027 27.12 12.86 31.25
C SER A 1027 28.00 13.49 32.33
N VAL A 1028 27.64 14.71 32.70
CA VAL A 1028 28.17 15.41 33.87
C VAL A 1028 27.03 15.79 34.80
N GLU A 1029 27.09 15.30 36.03
CA GLU A 1029 26.13 15.59 37.09
C GLU A 1029 26.79 16.48 38.14
N PHE A 1030 26.23 17.67 38.38
CA PHE A 1030 26.58 18.51 39.52
C PHE A 1030 25.53 18.35 40.62
N SER A 1031 25.91 17.71 41.73
CA SER A 1031 25.02 17.48 42.88
C SER A 1031 25.63 17.97 44.19
N SER A 1032 24.85 18.73 44.98
CA SER A 1032 25.12 18.96 46.39
C SER A 1032 24.11 18.17 47.24
N PRO A 1033 24.55 17.23 48.11
CA PRO A 1033 23.63 16.55 49.02
C PRO A 1033 23.04 17.55 50.01
N SER A 1034 21.73 17.76 49.93
CA SER A 1034 20.98 18.78 50.69
C SER A 1034 20.95 18.58 52.22
N SER A 1035 21.68 17.58 52.75
CA SER A 1035 21.88 17.33 54.17
C SER A 1035 23.25 16.73 54.50
N SER A 1036 24.34 17.26 53.94
CA SER A 1036 25.71 16.89 54.35
C SER A 1036 26.01 17.33 55.78
N LYS A 1037 26.61 16.45 56.60
CA LYS A 1037 27.11 16.76 57.95
C LYS A 1037 28.58 17.19 58.00
N TYR A 1038 29.22 17.31 56.84
CA TYR A 1038 30.64 17.61 56.70
C TYR A 1038 30.87 19.13 56.78
N THR A 1039 31.79 19.54 57.65
CA THR A 1039 32.20 20.94 57.87
C THR A 1039 33.58 21.23 57.26
N SER A 1040 34.41 20.20 57.15
CA SER A 1040 35.73 20.22 56.48
C SER A 1040 35.82 19.11 55.43
N LEU A 1041 36.85 19.14 54.57
CA LEU A 1041 37.16 18.00 53.71
C LEU A 1041 37.75 16.81 54.51
N GLU A 1042 38.37 17.09 55.67
CA GLU A 1042 39.02 16.09 56.53
C GLU A 1042 37.97 15.15 57.19
N ASP A 1043 36.74 15.63 57.38
CA ASP A 1043 35.59 14.83 57.86
C ASP A 1043 35.23 13.67 56.89
N LEU A 1044 35.68 13.72 55.64
CA LEU A 1044 35.53 12.64 54.66
C LEU A 1044 36.54 11.50 54.89
N GLY A 1045 37.54 11.66 55.76
CA GLY A 1045 38.63 10.71 55.99
C GLY A 1045 39.74 10.84 54.94
N SER A 1046 40.63 9.86 54.89
CA SER A 1046 41.71 9.83 53.89
C SER A 1046 41.16 9.78 52.44
N PRO A 1047 41.95 10.17 51.41
CA PRO A 1047 41.50 10.09 50.00
C PRO A 1047 40.99 8.70 49.60
N GLU A 1048 41.59 7.63 50.12
CA GLU A 1048 41.11 6.26 49.93
C GLU A 1048 39.75 6.00 50.59
N GLU A 1049 39.50 6.53 51.79
CA GLU A 1049 38.23 6.36 52.50
C GLU A 1049 37.12 7.19 51.87
N ALA A 1050 37.42 8.39 51.40
CA ALA A 1050 36.54 9.18 50.54
C ALA A 1050 36.22 8.41 49.25
N GLY A 1051 37.22 7.83 48.57
CA GLY A 1051 37.03 6.97 47.41
C GLY A 1051 36.15 5.74 47.69
N LYS A 1052 36.37 5.06 48.83
CA LYS A 1052 35.55 3.93 49.29
C LYS A 1052 34.11 4.35 49.64
N LYS A 1053 33.88 5.59 50.11
CA LYS A 1053 32.54 6.16 50.34
C LYS A 1053 31.82 6.46 49.01
N VAL A 1054 32.50 7.11 48.05
CA VAL A 1054 31.96 7.39 46.70
C VAL A 1054 31.62 6.09 45.95
N LEU A 1055 32.52 5.11 45.95
CA LEU A 1055 32.30 3.80 45.31
C LEU A 1055 31.10 3.07 45.92
N ARG A 1056 30.91 3.12 47.25
CA ARG A 1056 29.71 2.57 47.91
C ARG A 1056 28.44 3.28 47.47
N GLN A 1057 28.47 4.61 47.35
CA GLN A 1057 27.32 5.39 46.88
C GLN A 1057 26.89 4.97 45.46
N TYR A 1058 27.84 4.92 44.52
CA TYR A 1058 27.56 4.46 43.14
C TYR A 1058 27.00 3.03 43.13
N LEU A 1059 27.57 2.10 43.89
CA LEU A 1059 27.02 0.75 44.00
C LEU A 1059 25.59 0.76 44.57
N THR A 1060 25.26 1.56 45.58
CA THR A 1060 23.88 1.65 46.10
C THR A 1060 22.91 2.27 45.10
N GLU A 1061 23.31 3.32 44.37
CA GLU A 1061 22.49 3.95 43.33
C GLU A 1061 22.19 2.92 42.21
N PHE A 1062 23.20 2.19 41.71
CA PHE A 1062 23.03 1.19 40.65
C PHE A 1062 22.43 -0.17 41.07
N MET A 1063 22.43 -0.52 42.36
CA MET A 1063 21.76 -1.73 42.86
C MET A 1063 20.23 -1.57 42.91
N SER A 1064 19.72 -0.34 42.85
CA SER A 1064 18.27 -0.07 42.89
C SER A 1064 17.52 -0.34 41.57
N THR A 1065 18.23 -0.45 40.43
CA THR A 1065 17.62 -0.30 39.09
C THR A 1065 17.49 -1.56 38.23
N ARG A 1066 18.09 -2.72 38.60
CA ARG A 1066 17.88 -4.01 37.90
C ARG A 1066 18.43 -5.21 38.68
N LEU A 1067 17.64 -6.29 38.79
CA LEU A 1067 18.15 -7.62 39.18
C LEU A 1067 18.91 -8.27 38.01
N GLY A 1068 19.86 -9.17 38.33
CA GLY A 1068 20.52 -10.06 37.34
C GLY A 1068 21.88 -9.62 36.80
N VAL A 1069 22.35 -8.40 37.09
CA VAL A 1069 23.66 -7.90 36.63
C VAL A 1069 24.70 -8.05 37.75
N ARG A 1070 25.79 -8.80 37.49
CA ARG A 1070 26.98 -8.80 38.37
C ARG A 1070 27.83 -7.59 38.01
N ARG A 1071 28.33 -6.87 39.01
CA ARG A 1071 29.22 -5.71 38.79
C ARG A 1071 30.49 -5.85 39.60
N GLU A 1072 31.61 -5.43 39.04
CA GLU A 1072 32.91 -5.39 39.69
C GLU A 1072 33.48 -3.98 39.56
N SER A 1073 34.01 -3.44 40.66
CA SER A 1073 34.34 -2.01 40.76
C SER A 1073 35.71 -1.81 41.39
N ASN A 1074 36.62 -1.19 40.65
CA ASN A 1074 37.99 -0.93 41.08
C ASN A 1074 38.23 0.58 41.19
N ILE A 1075 38.77 1.02 42.32
CA ILE A 1075 39.36 2.36 42.43
C ILE A 1075 40.67 2.32 41.64
N LEU A 1076 40.80 3.18 40.64
CA LEU A 1076 42.02 3.30 39.84
C LEU A 1076 43.02 4.27 40.48
N ASN A 1077 42.52 5.37 41.04
CA ASN A 1077 43.33 6.47 41.55
C ASN A 1077 42.53 7.29 42.57
N THR A 1078 43.21 7.80 43.60
CA THR A 1078 42.67 8.76 44.57
C THR A 1078 43.76 9.76 44.92
N SER A 1079 43.56 11.03 44.59
CA SER A 1079 44.54 12.09 44.83
C SER A 1079 43.91 13.26 45.60
N SER A 1080 44.70 13.85 46.49
CA SER A 1080 44.39 15.14 47.12
C SER A 1080 45.08 16.25 46.33
N LYS A 1081 44.29 17.12 45.68
CA LYS A 1081 44.77 18.28 44.94
C LYS A 1081 44.51 19.53 45.78
N VAL A 1082 45.53 20.36 45.99
CA VAL A 1082 45.33 21.73 46.50
C VAL A 1082 45.16 22.63 45.28
N ALA A 1083 44.07 23.40 45.23
CA ALA A 1083 43.85 24.42 44.20
C ALA A 1083 44.58 25.72 44.57
N ASP A 1084 44.72 26.65 43.63
CA ASP A 1084 45.47 27.91 43.82
C ASP A 1084 44.89 28.83 44.92
N ASP A 1085 43.63 28.61 45.32
CA ASP A 1085 42.99 29.22 46.50
C ASP A 1085 43.43 28.62 47.85
N GLY A 1086 44.35 27.65 47.86
CA GLY A 1086 44.83 26.95 49.07
C GLY A 1086 43.85 25.92 49.64
N LYS A 1087 42.70 25.70 49.00
CA LYS A 1087 41.69 24.70 49.40
C LYS A 1087 42.07 23.30 48.91
N LEU A 1088 41.85 22.30 49.77
CA LEU A 1088 42.03 20.88 49.48
C LEU A 1088 40.79 20.32 48.78
N TYR A 1089 40.99 19.52 47.72
CA TYR A 1089 39.96 18.77 47.01
C TYR A 1089 40.39 17.31 46.85
N TYR A 1090 39.43 16.38 46.79
CA TYR A 1090 39.69 14.97 46.49
C TYR A 1090 39.19 14.60 45.10
N GLN A 1091 40.12 14.18 44.24
CA GLN A 1091 39.84 13.56 42.94
C GLN A 1091 39.85 12.03 43.11
N VAL A 1092 38.79 11.39 42.65
CA VAL A 1092 38.56 9.94 42.77
C VAL A 1092 38.22 9.38 41.40
N GLU A 1093 38.96 8.36 40.97
CA GLU A 1093 38.79 7.72 39.66
C GLU A 1093 38.40 6.24 39.88
N VAL A 1094 37.22 5.84 39.40
CA VAL A 1094 36.66 4.49 39.58
C VAL A 1094 36.29 3.89 38.23
N ASN A 1095 36.70 2.65 37.97
CA ASN A 1095 36.16 1.85 36.86
C ASN A 1095 35.10 0.88 37.42
N ILE A 1096 33.91 0.85 36.81
CA ILE A 1096 32.86 -0.11 37.14
C ILE A 1096 32.55 -0.94 35.89
N LYS A 1097 32.94 -2.22 35.95
CA LYS A 1097 32.64 -3.24 34.95
C LYS A 1097 31.29 -3.87 35.27
N SER A 1098 30.35 -3.84 34.33
CA SER A 1098 29.04 -4.49 34.48
C SER A 1098 28.91 -5.70 33.56
N TYR A 1099 28.56 -6.84 34.14
CA TYR A 1099 28.42 -8.14 33.47
C TYR A 1099 26.96 -8.58 33.46
N ALA A 1100 26.34 -8.63 32.29
CA ALA A 1100 25.03 -9.27 32.10
C ALA A 1100 25.19 -10.78 31.84
N ASN A 1101 24.73 -11.62 32.78
CA ASN A 1101 24.59 -13.05 32.55
C ASN A 1101 23.24 -13.35 31.89
N ASN A 1102 23.17 -13.23 30.56
CA ASN A 1102 22.06 -13.83 29.80
C ASN A 1102 22.23 -15.35 29.79
N ASN A 1103 21.58 -16.06 30.72
CA ASN A 1103 21.33 -17.50 30.64
C ASN A 1103 20.24 -17.90 31.64
N GLU A 1104 19.05 -18.23 31.15
CA GLU A 1104 18.36 -19.47 31.55
C GLU A 1104 17.30 -19.82 30.49
N LEU A 1105 17.31 -21.10 30.07
CA LEU A 1105 16.42 -21.77 29.10
C LEU A 1105 16.53 -21.36 27.61
N ALA A 1106 16.68 -22.39 26.76
CA ALA A 1106 16.40 -22.42 25.31
C ALA A 1106 17.35 -21.75 24.28
N VAL A 1107 18.69 -21.85 24.42
CA VAL A 1107 19.64 -21.71 23.28
C VAL A 1107 20.72 -22.81 23.34
N MET A 1108 21.23 -23.24 22.18
CA MET A 1108 22.24 -24.29 22.04
C MET A 1108 23.64 -23.86 22.55
N PRO A 1109 24.55 -24.79 22.91
CA PRO A 1109 25.82 -24.44 23.55
C PRO A 1109 26.79 -23.63 22.70
N GLN A 1110 26.68 -23.68 21.36
CA GLN A 1110 27.62 -23.04 20.43
C GLN A 1110 27.32 -21.54 20.21
N ASP A 1111 26.06 -21.12 20.37
CA ASP A 1111 25.61 -19.72 20.18
C ASP A 1111 25.66 -18.89 21.47
N ARG A 1112 26.46 -19.32 22.46
CA ARG A 1112 26.67 -18.57 23.70
C ARG A 1112 27.58 -17.36 23.43
N VAL A 1113 26.97 -16.26 23.01
CA VAL A 1113 27.61 -14.94 22.94
C VAL A 1113 28.38 -14.68 24.23
N ALA A 1114 29.69 -14.45 24.11
CA ALA A 1114 30.52 -14.13 25.26
C ALA A 1114 30.06 -12.81 25.89
N ARG A 1115 29.98 -12.80 27.22
CA ARG A 1115 29.59 -11.71 28.13
C ARG A 1115 29.56 -10.32 27.47
N LEU A 1116 28.39 -9.67 27.49
CA LEU A 1116 28.32 -8.22 27.35
C LEU A 1116 28.95 -7.59 28.60
N GLU A 1117 30.18 -7.11 28.43
CA GLU A 1117 30.94 -6.36 29.44
C GLU A 1117 30.81 -4.86 29.13
N TRP A 1118 30.17 -4.10 30.03
CA TRP A 1118 30.13 -2.64 29.94
C TRP A 1118 31.16 -2.03 30.90
N ASP A 1119 32.23 -1.48 30.32
CA ASP A 1119 33.29 -0.77 31.03
C ASP A 1119 33.03 0.73 31.02
N ARG A 1120 32.74 1.30 32.20
CA ARG A 1120 32.54 2.75 32.37
C ARG A 1120 33.47 3.30 33.46
N ARG A 1121 34.18 4.37 33.11
CA ARG A 1121 34.97 5.16 34.04
C ARG A 1121 34.09 6.26 34.65
N TYR A 1122 34.26 6.48 35.95
CA TYR A 1122 33.62 7.52 36.72
C TYR A 1122 34.70 8.39 37.34
N LEU A 1123 34.66 9.67 37.03
CA LEU A 1123 35.54 10.70 37.56
C LEU A 1123 34.74 11.57 38.52
N ALA A 1124 35.22 11.71 39.74
CA ALA A 1124 34.57 12.52 40.76
C ALA A 1124 35.57 13.49 41.39
N VAL A 1125 35.17 14.76 41.52
CA VAL A 1125 35.87 15.73 42.38
C VAL A 1125 34.93 16.14 43.51
N LEU A 1126 35.43 16.02 44.74
CA LEU A 1126 34.74 16.42 45.96
C LEU A 1126 35.38 17.69 46.54
N GLY A 1127 34.54 18.69 46.83
CA GLY A 1127 34.88 19.89 47.58
C GLY A 1127 33.86 20.16 48.69
N VAL A 1128 34.27 20.78 49.79
CA VAL A 1128 33.37 21.23 50.86
C VAL A 1128 33.49 22.75 51.01
N GLU A 1129 32.39 23.46 50.80
CA GLU A 1129 32.27 24.91 51.00
C GLU A 1129 30.91 25.23 51.63
N ASN A 1130 30.81 26.31 52.42
CA ASN A 1130 29.56 26.74 53.06
C ASN A 1130 28.83 25.62 53.86
N ASN A 1131 29.58 24.70 54.48
CA ASN A 1131 29.08 23.47 55.14
C ASN A 1131 28.26 22.52 54.23
N ARG A 1132 28.46 22.61 52.92
CA ARG A 1132 27.90 21.73 51.90
C ARG A 1132 29.00 20.94 51.20
N LEU A 1133 28.75 19.65 51.01
CA LEU A 1133 29.52 18.82 50.09
C LEU A 1133 29.06 19.10 48.66
N TYR A 1134 29.99 19.39 47.76
CA TYR A 1134 29.76 19.45 46.33
C TYR A 1134 30.48 18.30 45.64
N SER A 1135 29.78 17.60 44.75
CA SER A 1135 30.38 16.59 43.88
C SER A 1135 30.12 16.93 42.42
N LEU A 1136 31.20 17.18 41.67
CA LEU A 1136 31.16 17.09 40.22
C LEU A 1136 31.41 15.63 39.84
N ARG A 1137 30.44 14.99 39.18
CA ARG A 1137 30.54 13.62 38.67
C ARG A 1137 30.59 13.66 37.14
N LEU A 1138 31.47 12.88 36.54
CA LEU A 1138 31.61 12.76 35.08
C LEU A 1138 31.71 11.27 34.71
N GLN A 1139 30.80 10.79 33.86
CA GLN A 1139 30.68 9.38 33.47
C GLN A 1139 31.09 9.20 31.99
N THR A 1140 32.02 8.28 31.71
CA THR A 1140 32.47 8.02 30.32
C THR A 1140 32.59 6.53 29.98
N PRO A 1141 32.40 6.14 28.71
CA PRO A 1141 32.93 4.90 28.17
C PRO A 1141 34.48 4.92 28.15
N GLU A 1142 35.10 3.76 28.36
CA GLU A 1142 36.57 3.68 28.41
C GLU A 1142 37.27 3.96 27.05
N LYS A 1143 36.59 3.77 25.92
CA LYS A 1143 37.08 4.14 24.57
C LYS A 1143 37.14 5.65 24.38
N VAL A 1144 35.99 6.32 24.53
CA VAL A 1144 35.84 7.80 24.43
C VAL A 1144 36.81 8.52 25.37
N PHE A 1145 37.09 7.96 26.56
CA PHE A 1145 38.09 8.51 27.47
C PHE A 1145 39.51 8.56 26.86
N GLN A 1146 39.92 7.59 26.04
CA GLN A 1146 41.25 7.59 25.40
C GLN A 1146 41.35 8.64 24.28
N GLU A 1147 40.24 8.92 23.60
CA GLU A 1147 40.18 9.87 22.49
C GLU A 1147 40.07 11.32 22.98
N GLU A 1148 39.25 11.58 24.01
CA GLU A 1148 38.94 12.93 24.52
C GLU A 1148 39.63 13.29 25.85
N GLU A 1149 40.59 12.47 26.33
CA GLU A 1149 41.22 12.61 27.66
C GLU A 1149 41.60 14.05 28.02
N LYS A 1150 42.17 14.80 27.06
CA LYS A 1150 42.68 16.16 27.28
C LYS A 1150 41.57 17.17 27.55
N ASP A 1151 40.45 17.08 26.82
CA ASP A 1151 39.33 18.00 26.99
C ASP A 1151 38.50 17.62 28.21
N LEU A 1152 38.34 16.32 28.51
CA LEU A 1152 37.72 15.85 29.76
C LEU A 1152 38.52 16.28 31.00
N ARG A 1153 39.85 16.11 30.99
CA ARG A 1153 40.74 16.63 32.06
C ARG A 1153 40.64 18.15 32.16
N ARG A 1154 40.58 18.89 31.04
CA ARG A 1154 40.39 20.35 31.04
C ARG A 1154 39.06 20.78 31.69
N VAL A 1155 37.96 20.06 31.47
CA VAL A 1155 36.68 20.32 32.18
C VAL A 1155 36.88 20.16 33.69
N MET A 1156 37.47 19.04 34.12
CA MET A 1156 37.72 18.75 35.55
C MET A 1156 38.71 19.72 36.21
N ASP A 1157 39.78 20.11 35.51
CA ASP A 1157 40.74 21.12 35.96
C ASP A 1157 40.16 22.54 35.98
N SER A 1158 39.10 22.80 35.20
CA SER A 1158 38.37 24.08 35.22
C SER A 1158 37.31 24.20 36.32
N PHE A 1159 37.17 23.19 37.19
CA PHE A 1159 36.25 23.22 38.33
C PHE A 1159 36.74 24.23 39.39
N ARG A 1160 36.36 25.50 39.18
CA ARG A 1160 36.93 26.74 39.72
C ARG A 1160 38.43 26.94 39.49
N VAL A 1161 38.76 27.85 38.58
CA VAL A 1161 40.04 28.56 38.50
C VAL A 1161 39.75 30.07 38.34
N GLU A 1162 40.55 30.87 39.04
CA GLU A 1162 40.51 32.34 39.17
C GLU A 1162 39.39 32.98 40.02
N LYS A 1163 39.82 34.02 40.76
CA LYS A 1163 38.97 35.00 41.45
C LYS A 1163 38.63 36.16 40.50
N ILE A 1164 37.51 36.82 40.79
CA ILE A 1164 37.28 38.24 40.45
C ILE A 1164 37.24 39.01 41.78
#